data_AF-A0A7L0KRS2-F1
#
_entry.id   AF-A0A7L0KRS2-F1
#
_cell.length_a   1.000
_cell.length_b   1.000
_cell.length_c   1.000
_cell.angle_alpha   90.00
_cell.angle_beta   90.00
_cell.angle_gamma   90.00
#
_symmetry.space_group_name_H-M   'P 1'
#
loop_
_entity.id
_entity.type
_entity.pdbx_description
1 polymer ?
#
loop_
_entity_poly.entity_id
_entity_poly.type
_entity_poly.pdbx_seq_one_letter_code
_entity_poly.pdbx_strand_id
1 'polypeptide(L)'
;LPLPSPVSQADCYVSLWLPTATCERSRTKTVRNSDNPVWNETFYFRIQSQVKNVLELTVYDEDFATPDDHLLCALFDTAKLPLEKTVILYFKPSPNAKEELEVEFKLEVAPGPHETIASNGVLVCRELCCLEVEVAEKTKQKSSKKELSLTVKGSFEGTQDIVLGPNGVVSPACPTEFHYIKYAEPTLDVMLPKKRRYHPWSCRYSTETGSPVVMLNSLPMGRKTTIAEVSITSRCCNCSCHRDLDMRFGFNLCSEEMAFLGKRKRYVASALKNVFHLPHDLQDQEVPVVAIITTGGGLKSMTGLYGSLMGLKKLNLLDCITYISGLSGTTWTMANLYRDAYWSQKDLDSHIGEAQKQATKCKMGCFSMDRMKYYNKQLCQRKEEGYRTTFIDLWGLMIEYLLNDGKDPHKLSEQQEALCDGQNPLPIYVSVCVRDSYSTNDFKEWVEFTPYEVGLLKYGAFVRTEHFGSEFFMGRLLKKLPESRICYLQGMWSSIFSVNLLQIWGLSHSSEDFWKRWTQDRIDEVDEEPVLPTRPHELRTRMYTPPGPLSSALRGALTDRFSVAQHHNFLRGYQLHNNYMENQHFCRWKDTVLDSRPNQLMQNPDQLGMIDAGFFINTSSAPLLRPQREVDVIIYLSYTTGSHTSSLDKACKYYSEQKIPFPTISLTDEDKKNLKECYIFQDSDLPGCPIVIFLPLVNDTFQEYKAPGVKRCCSEMEDGQLDLTSSCSPYCMFSVRYTDENYRKLLNLSEYNILNNSQMIMEALQTAMQRRRQKMC
;
A
#
# COMPACT_ATOMS: atom_id res chain seq x y z
N LEU A 1 34.68 22.34 3.47
CA LEU A 1 33.37 22.11 4.15
C LEU A 1 32.95 23.38 4.90
N PRO A 2 31.66 23.62 5.22
CA PRO A 2 31.25 24.83 5.93
C PRO A 2 31.72 24.78 7.40
N LEU A 3 32.05 25.93 7.98
CA LEU A 3 32.57 26.03 9.35
C LEU A 3 31.45 25.81 10.39
N PRO A 4 31.55 24.81 11.28
CA PRO A 4 30.63 24.64 12.39
C PRO A 4 31.15 25.49 13.55
N SER A 5 30.61 26.70 13.69
CA SER A 5 30.88 27.64 14.80
C SER A 5 32.30 28.26 14.88
N PRO A 6 32.51 29.32 15.68
CA PRO A 6 33.81 30.01 15.82
C PRO A 6 34.88 29.23 16.61
N VAL A 7 34.64 27.98 17.01
CA VAL A 7 35.36 27.35 18.14
C VAL A 7 36.21 26.12 17.75
N SER A 8 35.99 25.43 16.62
CA SER A 8 36.88 24.37 16.12
C SER A 8 36.65 24.01 14.64
N GLN A 9 37.62 23.33 14.01
CA GLN A 9 37.50 22.76 12.65
C GLN A 9 36.72 21.44 12.70
N ALA A 10 36.15 21.04 11.57
CA ALA A 10 35.31 19.83 11.47
C ALA A 10 36.12 18.52 11.61
N ASP A 11 35.52 17.52 12.24
CA ASP A 11 35.98 16.14 12.41
C ASP A 11 35.26 15.23 11.40
N CYS A 12 35.75 15.19 10.16
CA CYS A 12 34.98 14.62 9.05
C CYS A 12 35.15 13.12 8.83
N TYR A 13 34.06 12.43 8.50
CA TYR A 13 34.07 11.08 7.93
C TYR A 13 33.04 10.93 6.81
N VAL A 14 33.21 9.91 5.96
CA VAL A 14 32.27 9.57 4.89
C VAL A 14 31.57 8.26 5.22
N SER A 15 30.25 8.27 5.16
CA SER A 15 29.38 7.11 5.25
C SER A 15 28.95 6.68 3.84
N LEU A 16 29.08 5.40 3.53
CA LEU A 16 28.68 4.79 2.27
C LEU A 16 27.55 3.79 2.52
N TRP A 17 26.46 3.91 1.78
CA TRP A 17 25.32 3.01 1.90
C TRP A 17 24.76 2.58 0.55
N LEU A 18 24.73 1.28 0.32
CA LEU A 18 24.14 0.66 -0.87
C LEU A 18 23.23 -0.51 -0.44
N PRO A 19 21.95 -0.24 -0.13
CA PRO A 19 21.04 -1.22 0.49
C PRO A 19 20.74 -2.43 -0.39
N THR A 20 21.00 -2.34 -1.70
CA THR A 20 20.82 -3.46 -2.63
C THR A 20 21.96 -4.47 -2.58
N ALA A 21 23.12 -4.07 -2.03
CA ALA A 21 24.33 -4.87 -1.91
C ALA A 21 24.58 -5.35 -0.46
N THR A 22 24.44 -4.45 0.52
CA THR A 22 24.66 -4.74 1.94
C THR A 22 23.63 -4.04 2.82
N CYS A 23 23.31 -4.65 3.96
CA CYS A 23 22.40 -4.06 4.94
C CYS A 23 23.10 -3.04 5.85
N GLU A 24 24.43 -3.00 5.88
CA GLU A 24 25.19 -2.12 6.76
C GLU A 24 25.76 -0.91 6.02
N ARG A 25 25.88 0.21 6.74
CA ARG A 25 26.64 1.36 6.27
C ARG A 25 28.11 1.10 6.51
N SER A 26 28.92 1.33 5.48
CA SER A 26 30.37 1.40 5.63
C SER A 26 30.76 2.84 5.98
N ARG A 27 31.84 3.04 6.72
CA ARG A 27 32.37 4.39 6.99
C ARG A 27 33.88 4.42 6.89
N THR A 28 34.41 5.57 6.48
CA THR A 28 35.83 5.89 6.62
C THR A 28 36.17 6.19 8.08
N LYS A 29 37.47 6.25 8.38
CA LYS A 29 37.97 6.81 9.62
C LYS A 29 37.68 8.31 9.70
N THR A 30 37.44 8.81 10.91
CA THR A 30 37.31 10.25 11.16
C THR A 30 38.67 10.93 10.99
N VAL A 31 38.72 11.96 10.15
CA VAL A 31 39.87 12.87 10.04
C VAL A 31 39.56 14.10 10.87
N ARG A 32 40.33 14.30 11.95
CA ARG A 32 40.05 15.35 12.92
C ARG A 32 40.58 16.70 12.50
N ASN A 33 39.84 17.76 12.85
CA ASN A 33 40.19 19.16 12.66
C ASN A 33 40.73 19.45 11.25
N SER A 34 39.99 19.06 10.21
CA SER A 34 40.42 19.28 8.83
C SER A 34 39.25 19.69 7.93
N ASP A 35 39.38 20.86 7.32
CA ASP A 35 38.41 21.36 6.34
C ASP A 35 38.63 20.77 4.93
N ASN A 36 39.75 20.06 4.73
CA ASN A 36 40.15 19.33 3.51
C ASN A 36 40.59 17.90 3.87
N PRO A 37 39.68 17.05 4.37
CA PRO A 37 40.00 15.68 4.77
C PRO A 37 40.40 14.80 3.57
N VAL A 38 41.41 13.95 3.78
CA VAL A 38 41.84 12.93 2.80
C VAL A 38 41.80 11.56 3.47
N TRP A 39 40.91 10.68 3.01
CA TRP A 39 40.71 9.35 3.61
C TRP A 39 41.50 8.24 2.91
N ASN A 40 41.49 8.21 1.57
CA ASN A 40 42.12 7.16 0.75
C ASN A 40 41.77 5.72 1.19
N GLU A 41 40.48 5.47 1.45
CA GLU A 41 39.97 4.15 1.83
C GLU A 41 39.16 3.55 0.66
N THR A 42 39.31 2.24 0.44
CA THR A 42 38.63 1.52 -0.66
C THR A 42 37.58 0.58 -0.08
N PHE A 43 36.36 0.64 -0.64
CA PHE A 43 35.24 -0.24 -0.28
C PHE A 43 34.81 -1.05 -1.49
N TYR A 44 34.35 -2.28 -1.26
CA TYR A 44 33.89 -3.19 -2.31
C TYR A 44 32.41 -3.52 -2.08
N PHE A 45 31.63 -3.47 -3.15
CA PHE A 45 30.22 -3.85 -3.13
C PHE A 45 29.91 -4.81 -4.28
N ARG A 46 29.32 -5.95 -3.96
CA ARG A 46 28.76 -6.84 -4.99
C ARG A 46 27.36 -6.39 -5.37
N ILE A 47 27.20 -5.90 -6.61
CA ILE A 47 25.92 -5.40 -7.12
C ILE A 47 25.30 -6.33 -8.17
N GLN A 48 23.97 -6.26 -8.33
CA GLN A 48 23.23 -6.95 -9.38
C GLN A 48 22.79 -5.94 -10.43
N SER A 49 23.21 -6.11 -11.69
CA SER A 49 23.00 -5.12 -12.76
C SER A 49 21.55 -4.91 -13.17
N GLN A 50 20.67 -5.89 -12.94
CA GLN A 50 19.23 -5.75 -13.19
C GLN A 50 18.50 -5.01 -12.06
N VAL A 51 19.15 -4.76 -10.93
CA VAL A 51 18.60 -4.01 -9.80
C VAL A 51 19.01 -2.55 -9.91
N LYS A 52 18.15 -1.64 -9.46
CA LYS A 52 18.47 -0.21 -9.34
C LYS A 52 19.41 0.01 -8.17
N ASN A 53 20.69 0.21 -8.46
CA ASN A 53 21.74 0.40 -7.44
C ASN A 53 22.06 1.89 -7.30
N VAL A 54 21.59 2.51 -6.23
CA VAL A 54 21.91 3.90 -5.90
C VAL A 54 22.81 3.92 -4.67
N LEU A 55 24.04 4.38 -4.83
CA LEU A 55 24.99 4.55 -3.75
C LEU A 55 24.74 5.89 -3.06
N GLU A 56 24.54 5.86 -1.75
CA GLU A 56 24.48 7.04 -0.90
C GLU A 56 25.85 7.31 -0.29
N LEU A 57 26.39 8.50 -0.52
CA LEU A 57 27.66 9.00 0.00
C LEU A 57 27.37 10.22 0.87
N THR A 58 27.53 10.07 2.18
CA THR A 58 27.22 11.14 3.14
C THR A 58 28.45 11.55 3.91
N VAL A 59 28.81 12.83 3.85
CA VAL A 59 29.87 13.44 4.65
C VAL A 59 29.27 13.96 5.94
N TYR A 60 29.85 13.54 7.06
CA TYR A 60 29.45 13.90 8.41
C TYR A 60 30.57 14.67 9.12
N ASP A 61 30.17 15.52 10.06
CA ASP A 61 31.02 16.06 11.13
C ASP A 61 30.74 15.29 12.43
N GLU A 62 31.77 14.65 13.01
CA GLU A 62 31.63 13.83 14.21
C GLU A 62 31.60 14.71 15.47
N ASP A 63 30.44 14.75 16.12
CA ASP A 63 30.23 15.57 17.31
C ASP A 63 30.22 14.72 18.58
N PHE A 64 30.93 15.17 19.63
CA PHE A 64 31.02 14.42 20.88
C PHE A 64 29.73 14.50 21.73
N ALA A 65 28.95 15.57 21.61
CA ALA A 65 27.82 15.88 22.49
C ALA A 65 26.46 16.00 21.78
N THR A 66 26.47 16.16 20.46
CA THR A 66 25.30 16.29 19.58
C THR A 66 25.31 15.19 18.52
N PRO A 67 24.17 14.84 17.92
CA PRO A 67 24.17 13.98 16.74
C PRO A 67 25.04 14.60 15.64
N ASP A 68 25.86 13.78 14.97
CA ASP A 68 26.76 14.20 13.89
C ASP A 68 26.07 15.10 12.86
N ASP A 69 26.69 16.24 12.56
CA ASP A 69 26.16 17.20 11.60
C ASP A 69 26.33 16.68 10.17
N HIS A 70 25.22 16.70 9.41
CA HIS A 70 25.20 16.29 8.02
C HIS A 70 25.70 17.42 7.11
N LEU A 71 26.91 17.28 6.59
CA LEU A 71 27.53 18.31 5.76
C LEU A 71 27.11 18.18 4.28
N LEU A 72 27.14 16.97 3.75
CA LEU A 72 26.92 16.70 2.33
C LEU A 72 26.32 15.31 2.13
N CYS A 73 25.36 15.16 1.21
CA CYS A 73 24.96 13.83 0.73
C CYS A 73 24.82 13.81 -0.79
N ALA A 74 25.45 12.82 -1.43
CA ALA A 74 25.32 12.53 -2.85
C ALA A 74 24.64 11.16 -3.05
N LEU A 75 23.60 11.14 -3.89
CA LEU A 75 22.94 9.92 -4.35
C LEU A 75 23.39 9.64 -5.80
N PHE A 76 24.20 8.60 -5.97
CA PHE A 76 24.82 8.27 -7.24
C PHE A 76 24.30 6.93 -7.80
N ASP A 77 23.76 6.96 -9.03
CA ASP A 77 23.30 5.77 -9.73
C ASP A 77 24.47 5.03 -10.37
N THR A 78 24.80 3.84 -9.87
CA THR A 78 25.98 3.09 -10.34
C THR A 78 25.81 2.56 -11.77
N ALA A 79 24.60 2.59 -12.34
CA ALA A 79 24.35 2.22 -13.74
C ALA A 79 25.10 3.12 -14.75
N LYS A 80 25.48 4.33 -14.33
CA LYS A 80 26.28 5.29 -15.12
C LYS A 80 27.73 4.87 -15.30
N LEU A 81 28.24 4.02 -14.41
CA LEU A 81 29.65 3.64 -14.42
C LEU A 81 29.96 2.78 -15.66
N PRO A 82 31.01 3.13 -16.42
CA PRO A 82 31.50 2.29 -17.49
C PRO A 82 32.13 1.00 -16.94
N LEU A 83 31.84 -0.13 -17.59
CA LEU A 83 32.43 -1.41 -17.23
C LEU A 83 33.94 -1.41 -17.52
N GLU A 84 34.72 -1.98 -16.60
CA GLU A 84 36.18 -2.16 -16.68
C GLU A 84 36.98 -0.86 -16.87
N LYS A 85 36.41 0.29 -16.53
CA LYS A 85 37.10 1.59 -16.55
C LYS A 85 37.06 2.23 -15.17
N THR A 86 38.18 2.83 -14.79
CA THR A 86 38.27 3.68 -13.61
C THR A 86 37.79 5.09 -13.98
N VAL A 87 36.91 5.65 -13.16
CA VAL A 87 36.38 7.01 -13.31
C VAL A 87 36.53 7.72 -11.98
N ILE A 88 37.06 8.95 -12.01
CA ILE A 88 37.09 9.85 -10.86
C ILE A 88 35.92 10.84 -11.04
N LEU A 89 35.06 10.92 -10.04
CA LEU A 89 33.91 11.82 -10.02
C LEU A 89 34.05 12.83 -8.89
N TYR A 90 33.60 14.06 -9.18
CA TYR A 90 33.57 15.17 -8.24
C TYR A 90 32.12 15.55 -7.94
N PHE A 91 31.71 15.44 -6.67
CA PHE A 91 30.36 15.79 -6.21
C PHE A 91 30.36 17.16 -5.53
N LYS A 92 29.64 18.13 -6.12
CA LYS A 92 29.54 19.53 -5.62
C LYS A 92 28.08 19.92 -5.39
N PRO A 93 27.68 20.51 -4.25
CA PRO A 93 26.27 20.83 -3.99
C PRO A 93 25.71 21.93 -4.90
N SER A 94 26.56 22.79 -5.45
CA SER A 94 26.19 23.71 -6.54
C SER A 94 27.42 24.01 -7.41
N PRO A 95 27.26 24.50 -8.65
CA PRO A 95 28.39 24.80 -9.54
C PRO A 95 29.39 25.82 -8.95
N ASN A 96 28.93 26.68 -8.04
CA ASN A 96 29.76 27.69 -7.36
C ASN A 96 30.13 27.30 -5.92
N ALA A 97 29.78 26.09 -5.47
CA ALA A 97 30.11 25.63 -4.13
C ALA A 97 31.63 25.42 -4.00
N LYS A 98 32.14 25.72 -2.80
CA LYS A 98 33.53 25.42 -2.42
C LYS A 98 33.70 24.00 -1.87
N GLU A 99 32.59 23.31 -1.64
CA GLU A 99 32.53 21.97 -1.09
C GLU A 99 32.52 20.96 -2.21
N GLU A 100 33.39 19.97 -2.12
CA GLU A 100 33.57 18.95 -3.15
C GLU A 100 33.94 17.63 -2.47
N LEU A 101 33.34 16.54 -2.95
CA LEU A 101 33.72 15.18 -2.59
C LEU A 101 34.27 14.48 -3.83
N GLU A 102 35.55 14.13 -3.80
CA GLU A 102 36.23 13.37 -4.85
C GLU A 102 36.15 11.87 -4.55
N VAL A 103 35.68 11.07 -5.51
CA VAL A 103 35.57 9.61 -5.37
C VAL A 103 36.01 8.91 -6.65
N GLU A 104 36.89 7.92 -6.51
CA GLU A 104 37.26 7.01 -7.59
C GLU A 104 36.34 5.77 -7.61
N PHE A 105 35.79 5.46 -8.78
CA PHE A 105 34.95 4.31 -9.03
C PHE A 105 35.58 3.37 -10.06
N LYS A 106 35.46 2.07 -9.82
CA LYS A 106 35.80 1.01 -10.77
C LYS A 106 34.72 -0.07 -10.74
N LEU A 107 34.07 -0.30 -11.88
CA LEU A 107 33.06 -1.35 -12.02
C LEU A 107 33.66 -2.55 -12.76
N GLU A 108 33.66 -3.72 -12.11
CA GLU A 108 34.22 -4.96 -12.66
C GLU A 108 33.20 -6.09 -12.67
N VAL A 109 33.37 -7.04 -13.60
CA VAL A 109 32.53 -8.25 -13.63
C VAL A 109 32.94 -9.17 -12.48
N ALA A 110 32.00 -9.43 -11.56
CA ALA A 110 32.25 -10.35 -10.46
C ALA A 110 32.41 -11.80 -10.97
N PRO A 111 33.43 -12.55 -10.49
CA PRO A 111 33.59 -13.96 -10.83
C PRO A 111 32.52 -14.82 -10.17
N GLY A 112 32.09 -15.89 -10.86
CA GLY A 112 31.13 -16.87 -10.34
C GLY A 112 29.94 -17.09 -11.25
N PRO A 113 28.99 -17.96 -10.85
CA PRO A 113 27.79 -18.22 -11.63
C PRO A 113 26.88 -17.00 -11.67
N HIS A 114 26.12 -16.87 -12.76
CA HIS A 114 25.06 -15.88 -12.86
C HIS A 114 23.98 -16.16 -11.81
N GLU A 115 23.52 -15.11 -11.14
CA GLU A 115 22.37 -15.17 -10.26
C GLU A 115 21.10 -15.35 -11.10
N THR A 116 20.26 -16.31 -10.72
CA THR A 116 18.92 -16.44 -11.30
C THR A 116 17.99 -15.48 -10.59
N ILE A 117 17.42 -14.52 -11.32
CA ILE A 117 16.49 -13.53 -10.78
C ILE A 117 15.14 -13.62 -11.48
N ALA A 118 14.08 -13.25 -10.77
CA ALA A 118 12.75 -13.10 -11.34
C ALA A 118 12.32 -11.62 -11.27
N SER A 119 11.71 -11.10 -12.34
CA SER A 119 11.25 -9.70 -12.40
C SER A 119 10.01 -9.53 -13.25
N ASN A 120 9.16 -8.56 -12.88
CA ASN A 120 8.05 -8.07 -13.71
C ASN A 120 8.40 -6.74 -14.42
N GLY A 121 9.68 -6.38 -14.47
CA GLY A 121 10.17 -5.11 -15.02
C GLY A 121 10.12 -3.93 -14.05
N VAL A 122 9.56 -4.11 -12.84
CA VAL A 122 9.53 -3.09 -11.77
C VAL A 122 10.15 -3.62 -10.49
N LEU A 123 9.71 -4.78 -10.02
CA LEU A 123 10.28 -5.46 -8.86
C LEU A 123 11.24 -6.57 -9.30
N VAL A 124 12.25 -6.83 -8.48
CA VAL A 124 13.22 -7.91 -8.63
C VAL A 124 13.18 -8.79 -7.39
N CYS A 125 12.94 -10.08 -7.61
CA CYS A 125 13.12 -11.14 -6.63
C CYS A 125 14.48 -11.79 -6.85
N ARG A 126 15.35 -11.73 -5.83
CA ARG A 126 16.69 -12.33 -5.84
C ARG A 126 16.69 -13.77 -5.32
N GLU A 127 17.81 -14.46 -5.52
CA GLU A 127 17.98 -15.84 -5.07
C GLU A 127 18.11 -15.87 -3.53
N LEU A 128 17.25 -16.68 -2.87
CA LEU A 128 17.29 -16.89 -1.43
C LEU A 128 18.05 -18.18 -1.07
N CYS A 129 18.78 -18.10 0.05
CA CYS A 129 19.35 -19.24 0.74
C CYS A 129 18.73 -19.37 2.13
N CYS A 130 18.64 -20.60 2.60
CA CYS A 130 18.29 -20.95 3.97
C CYS A 130 19.55 -21.47 4.69
N LEU A 131 19.88 -20.86 5.82
CA LEU A 131 20.90 -21.34 6.74
C LEU A 131 20.21 -22.14 7.84
N GLU A 132 20.47 -23.44 7.91
CA GLU A 132 20.12 -24.23 9.08
C GLU A 132 21.27 -24.23 10.08
N VAL A 133 20.93 -23.96 11.32
CA VAL A 133 21.87 -23.88 12.42
C VAL A 133 21.46 -24.85 13.53
N GLU A 134 22.36 -25.78 13.84
CA GLU A 134 22.20 -26.79 14.90
C GLU A 134 23.34 -26.64 15.91
N VAL A 135 23.04 -26.78 17.20
CA VAL A 135 24.11 -26.80 18.21
C VAL A 135 24.81 -28.15 18.17
N ALA A 136 26.15 -28.15 18.07
CA ALA A 136 26.92 -29.38 18.09
C ALA A 136 26.87 -30.02 19.48
N GLU A 137 26.30 -31.22 19.61
CA GLU A 137 26.29 -31.95 20.88
C GLU A 137 27.72 -32.19 21.37
N LYS A 138 28.09 -31.60 22.52
CA LYS A 138 29.27 -32.02 23.27
C LYS A 138 28.84 -32.87 24.46
N THR A 139 29.27 -34.12 24.46
CA THR A 139 29.21 -35.03 25.61
C THR A 139 29.86 -34.37 26.84
N LYS A 140 29.02 -34.16 27.87
CA LYS A 140 29.35 -33.87 29.27
C LYS A 140 30.25 -32.64 29.52
N GLN A 141 29.66 -31.53 30.01
CA GLN A 141 30.05 -30.90 31.29
C GLN A 141 29.26 -29.64 31.69
N LYS A 142 28.87 -29.64 32.99
CA LYS A 142 28.67 -28.55 33.98
C LYS A 142 27.53 -27.52 33.81
N SER A 143 26.46 -27.78 34.59
CA SER A 143 25.61 -26.95 35.49
C SER A 143 25.24 -25.49 35.19
N SER A 144 25.70 -24.83 34.14
CA SER A 144 25.35 -23.44 33.86
C SER A 144 24.54 -23.31 32.57
N LYS A 145 23.37 -22.66 32.65
CA LYS A 145 22.59 -22.22 31.49
C LYS A 145 23.49 -21.36 30.60
N LYS A 146 23.71 -21.76 29.35
CA LYS A 146 24.43 -20.97 28.35
C LYS A 146 23.41 -20.39 27.37
N GLU A 147 23.55 -19.13 27.05
CA GLU A 147 22.75 -18.44 26.04
C GLU A 147 23.67 -18.08 24.87
N LEU A 148 23.29 -18.52 23.68
CA LEU A 148 24.00 -18.33 22.43
C LEU A 148 23.13 -17.44 21.54
N SER A 149 23.65 -16.29 21.11
CA SER A 149 22.92 -15.41 20.19
C SER A 149 23.54 -15.50 18.81
N LEU A 150 22.71 -15.77 17.80
CA LEU A 150 23.09 -15.90 16.39
C LEU A 150 22.47 -14.76 15.61
N THR A 151 23.28 -14.01 14.88
CA THR A 151 22.78 -12.92 14.02
C THR A 151 23.22 -13.15 12.60
N VAL A 152 22.26 -13.29 11.68
CA VAL A 152 22.54 -13.28 10.24
C VAL A 152 22.11 -11.94 9.67
N LYS A 153 23.07 -11.07 9.36
CA LYS A 153 22.78 -9.73 8.86
C LYS A 153 22.12 -9.81 7.49
N GLY A 154 21.04 -9.05 7.31
CA GLY A 154 20.24 -9.05 6.08
C GLY A 154 19.35 -10.28 5.89
N SER A 155 19.24 -11.16 6.89
CA SER A 155 18.22 -12.21 6.90
C SER A 155 16.86 -11.68 7.31
N PHE A 156 15.81 -12.44 6.99
CA PHE A 156 14.44 -12.18 7.45
C PHE A 156 14.32 -12.19 8.98
N GLU A 157 14.99 -13.15 9.63
CA GLU A 157 14.90 -13.39 11.06
C GLU A 157 15.83 -12.49 11.88
N GLY A 158 16.92 -12.00 11.28
CA GLY A 158 17.90 -11.12 11.94
C GLY A 158 18.68 -11.84 13.02
N THR A 159 18.28 -11.67 14.27
CA THR A 159 18.93 -12.25 15.46
C THR A 159 18.01 -13.27 16.12
N GLN A 160 18.55 -14.45 16.43
CA GLN A 160 17.87 -15.49 17.19
C GLN A 160 18.72 -15.99 18.35
N ASP A 161 18.08 -16.13 19.51
CA ASP A 161 18.73 -16.62 20.72
C ASP A 161 18.41 -18.10 20.94
N ILE A 162 19.46 -18.89 21.18
CA ILE A 162 19.40 -20.31 21.50
C ILE A 162 19.80 -20.49 22.96
N VAL A 163 18.91 -21.11 23.74
CA VAL A 163 19.14 -21.41 25.15
C VAL A 163 19.56 -22.87 25.31
N LEU A 164 20.73 -23.09 25.91
CA LEU A 164 21.24 -24.41 26.27
C LEU A 164 20.92 -24.73 27.72
N GLY A 165 19.97 -25.65 27.93
CA GLY A 165 19.59 -26.14 29.24
C GLY A 165 20.65 -27.05 29.89
N PRO A 166 20.66 -27.18 31.23
CA PRO A 166 21.63 -27.99 31.97
C PRO A 166 21.59 -29.50 31.63
N ASN A 167 20.50 -29.97 31.01
CA ASN A 167 20.30 -31.36 30.58
C ASN A 167 20.59 -31.59 29.09
N GLY A 168 21.17 -30.62 28.38
CA GLY A 168 21.36 -30.70 26.92
C GLY A 168 20.10 -30.37 26.10
N VAL A 169 19.00 -29.99 26.76
CA VAL A 169 17.79 -29.51 26.08
C VAL A 169 18.09 -28.15 25.45
N VAL A 170 18.13 -28.12 24.12
CA VAL A 170 18.24 -26.90 23.32
C VAL A 170 16.82 -26.33 23.14
N SER A 171 16.66 -25.04 23.37
CA SER A 171 15.46 -24.30 23.02
C SER A 171 15.85 -23.27 21.96
N PRO A 172 15.28 -23.33 20.73
CA PRO A 172 14.25 -24.28 20.27
C PRO A 172 14.77 -25.72 20.04
N ALA A 173 13.85 -26.69 20.02
CA ALA A 173 14.15 -28.12 19.83
C ALA A 173 14.40 -28.51 18.36
N CYS A 174 14.08 -27.62 17.42
CA CYS A 174 14.31 -27.76 15.98
C CYS A 174 15.51 -26.90 15.54
N PRO A 175 16.15 -27.21 14.39
CA PRO A 175 17.18 -26.37 13.81
C PRO A 175 16.67 -24.94 13.65
N THR A 176 17.54 -23.98 13.98
CA THR A 176 17.25 -22.56 13.75
C THR A 176 17.50 -22.24 12.27
N GLU A 177 16.52 -21.65 11.60
CA GLU A 177 16.61 -21.29 10.19
C GLU A 177 16.79 -19.78 10.00
N PHE A 178 17.62 -19.40 9.01
CA PHE A 178 17.75 -18.02 8.54
C PHE A 178 17.60 -17.93 7.02
N HIS A 179 16.72 -17.05 6.55
CA HIS A 179 16.51 -16.79 5.13
C HIS A 179 17.20 -15.49 4.70
N TYR A 180 18.13 -15.57 3.75
CA TYR A 180 18.94 -14.43 3.32
C TYR A 180 19.19 -14.44 1.81
N ILE A 181 19.47 -13.25 1.25
CA ILE A 181 19.80 -13.11 -0.17
C ILE A 181 21.22 -13.63 -0.41
N LYS A 182 21.34 -14.64 -1.27
CA LYS A 182 22.59 -15.38 -1.50
C LYS A 182 23.79 -14.49 -1.82
N TYR A 183 23.61 -13.48 -2.68
CA TYR A 183 24.72 -12.66 -3.15
C TYR A 183 24.78 -11.26 -2.53
N ALA A 184 24.11 -11.04 -1.38
CA ALA A 184 24.13 -9.78 -0.63
C ALA A 184 25.12 -9.80 0.54
N GLU A 185 26.28 -10.46 0.35
CA GLU A 185 27.37 -10.56 1.34
C GLU A 185 26.94 -10.81 2.81
N PRO A 186 26.09 -11.80 3.06
CA PRO A 186 25.55 -12.08 4.39
C PRO A 186 26.64 -12.56 5.37
N THR A 187 26.66 -11.97 6.57
CA THR A 187 27.53 -12.37 7.68
C THR A 187 26.73 -13.07 8.76
N LEU A 188 27.30 -14.14 9.32
CA LEU A 188 26.86 -14.75 10.56
C LEU A 188 27.76 -14.33 11.71
N ASP A 189 27.15 -13.71 12.72
CA ASP A 189 27.78 -13.37 13.98
C ASP A 189 27.32 -14.35 15.07
N VAL A 190 28.27 -15.00 15.72
CA VAL A 190 28.01 -15.93 16.83
C VAL A 190 28.49 -15.31 18.14
N MET A 191 27.56 -14.89 19.00
CA MET A 191 27.89 -14.36 20.32
C MET A 191 27.79 -15.45 21.38
N LEU A 192 28.94 -15.81 21.95
CA LEU A 192 29.06 -16.76 23.06
C LEU A 192 28.84 -16.06 24.43
N PRO A 193 28.36 -16.78 25.46
CA PRO A 193 28.11 -16.19 26.77
C PRO A 193 29.41 -15.70 27.43
N LYS A 194 29.32 -14.53 28.08
CA LYS A 194 30.46 -13.81 28.70
C LYS A 194 31.25 -14.69 29.69
N LYS A 195 32.54 -14.95 29.44
CA LYS A 195 33.47 -15.42 30.48
C LYS A 195 34.02 -14.22 31.24
N ARG A 196 33.72 -14.12 32.54
CA ARG A 196 34.35 -13.12 33.43
C ARG A 196 35.75 -13.58 33.80
N ARG A 197 36.79 -12.88 33.36
CA ARG A 197 38.16 -13.05 33.90
C ARG A 197 38.43 -11.97 34.93
N TYR A 198 38.80 -12.39 36.13
CA TYR A 198 39.24 -11.50 37.20
C TYR A 198 40.74 -11.26 37.07
N HIS A 199 41.16 -10.01 36.89
CA HIS A 199 42.58 -9.66 36.91
C HIS A 199 43.00 -9.34 38.36
N PRO A 200 43.86 -10.16 39.00
CA PRO A 200 44.19 -10.02 40.42
C PRO A 200 44.91 -8.71 40.77
N TRP A 201 45.65 -8.14 39.81
CA TRP A 201 46.43 -6.91 40.01
C TRP A 201 45.66 -5.62 39.80
N SER A 202 44.62 -5.63 38.98
CA SER A 202 43.84 -4.43 38.67
C SER A 202 42.45 -4.43 39.31
N CYS A 203 42.07 -5.49 40.03
CA CYS A 203 40.73 -5.69 40.60
C CYS A 203 39.60 -5.38 39.61
N ARG A 204 39.82 -5.70 38.32
CA ARG A 204 38.88 -5.43 37.23
C ARG A 204 38.48 -6.74 36.57
N TYR A 205 37.21 -6.82 36.22
CA TYR A 205 36.70 -7.86 35.36
C TYR A 205 36.93 -7.45 33.91
N SER A 206 37.64 -8.27 33.14
CA SER A 206 37.64 -8.17 31.68
C SER A 206 36.60 -9.13 31.10
N THR A 207 35.81 -8.63 30.16
CA THR A 207 34.91 -9.42 29.33
C THR A 207 35.56 -9.56 27.96
N GLU A 208 36.11 -10.73 27.64
CA GLU A 208 36.49 -11.05 26.27
C GLU A 208 35.23 -11.47 25.51
N THR A 209 34.81 -10.65 24.54
CA THR A 209 33.79 -10.99 23.53
C THR A 209 34.51 -11.42 22.26
N GLY A 210 34.79 -12.71 22.14
CA GLY A 210 35.21 -13.29 20.86
C GLY A 210 33.99 -13.75 20.10
N SER A 211 33.54 -12.99 19.10
CA SER A 211 32.50 -13.42 18.16
C SER A 211 33.16 -13.75 16.81
N PRO A 212 33.19 -15.02 16.38
CA PRO A 212 33.58 -15.30 15.01
C PRO A 212 32.51 -14.73 14.07
N VAL A 213 32.93 -13.84 13.18
CA VAL A 213 32.13 -13.35 12.04
C VAL A 213 32.45 -14.23 10.85
N VAL A 214 31.44 -14.87 10.27
CA VAL A 214 31.62 -15.77 9.12
C VAL A 214 30.84 -15.25 7.92
N MET A 215 31.54 -15.05 6.80
CA MET A 215 30.92 -14.76 5.51
C MET A 215 30.24 -16.03 4.99
N LEU A 216 28.91 -16.05 4.90
CA LEU A 216 28.20 -17.27 4.48
C LEU A 216 28.53 -17.67 3.04
N ASN A 217 28.90 -16.72 2.19
CA ASN A 217 29.32 -16.97 0.81
C ASN A 217 30.65 -17.73 0.70
N SER A 218 31.43 -17.79 1.78
CA SER A 218 32.66 -18.60 1.84
C SER A 218 32.39 -20.07 2.17
N LEU A 219 31.17 -20.41 2.62
CA LEU A 219 30.83 -21.75 3.05
C LEU A 219 30.39 -22.63 1.87
N PRO A 220 30.81 -23.91 1.83
CA PRO A 220 30.38 -24.82 0.77
C PRO A 220 28.89 -25.15 0.90
N MET A 221 28.13 -24.87 -0.16
CA MET A 221 26.68 -25.11 -0.21
C MET A 221 26.35 -26.60 0.03
N GLY A 222 25.37 -26.86 0.90
CA GLY A 222 24.88 -28.20 1.22
C GLY A 222 25.79 -29.04 2.12
N ARG A 223 26.93 -28.50 2.59
CA ARG A 223 27.85 -29.22 3.49
C ARG A 223 27.76 -28.68 4.91
N LYS A 224 27.68 -29.61 5.88
CA LYS A 224 27.70 -29.27 7.31
C LYS A 224 29.09 -28.79 7.71
N THR A 225 29.17 -27.57 8.24
CA THR A 225 30.41 -26.94 8.71
C THR A 225 30.27 -26.57 10.19
N THR A 226 31.27 -26.86 11.02
CA THR A 226 31.23 -26.52 12.45
C THR A 226 32.03 -25.25 12.71
N ILE A 227 31.37 -24.24 13.28
CA ILE A 227 31.96 -22.97 13.71
C ILE A 227 31.73 -22.84 15.21
N ALA A 228 32.81 -22.75 15.99
CA ALA A 228 32.77 -22.75 17.45
C ALA A 228 32.01 -23.95 18.07
N GLU A 229 30.85 -23.74 18.70
CA GLU A 229 29.98 -24.77 19.31
C GLU A 229 28.76 -25.12 18.42
N VAL A 230 28.74 -24.67 17.17
CA VAL A 230 27.56 -24.71 16.29
C VAL A 230 27.88 -25.38 14.96
N SER A 231 27.01 -26.27 14.50
CA SER A 231 27.05 -26.87 13.18
C SER A 231 26.06 -26.18 12.25
N ILE A 232 26.49 -25.87 11.04
CA ILE A 232 25.77 -25.00 10.12
C ILE A 232 25.69 -25.67 8.75
N THR A 233 24.53 -25.64 8.14
CA THR A 233 24.31 -26.15 6.78
C THR A 233 23.57 -25.08 5.97
N SER A 234 24.22 -24.54 4.94
CA SER A 234 23.58 -23.63 3.99
C SER A 234 22.95 -24.42 2.84
N ARG A 235 21.72 -24.08 2.46
CA ARG A 235 21.04 -24.67 1.30
C ARG A 235 20.41 -23.56 0.47
N CYS A 236 20.51 -23.65 -0.86
CA CYS A 236 19.68 -22.84 -1.73
C CYS A 236 18.21 -23.22 -1.52
N CYS A 237 17.32 -22.24 -1.45
CA CYS A 237 15.90 -22.54 -1.55
C CYS A 237 15.63 -23.06 -2.97
N ASN A 238 14.99 -24.24 -3.10
CA ASN A 238 14.79 -24.96 -4.38
C ASN A 238 13.93 -24.21 -5.43
N CYS A 239 13.50 -22.99 -5.14
CA CYS A 239 12.52 -22.24 -5.90
C CYS A 239 13.18 -21.00 -6.53
N SER A 240 14.00 -21.20 -7.58
CA SER A 240 14.62 -20.11 -8.33
C SER A 240 13.76 -19.61 -9.50
N CYS A 241 12.58 -20.19 -9.72
CA CYS A 241 11.71 -19.84 -10.84
C CYS A 241 10.48 -19.01 -10.43
N HIS A 242 9.98 -18.18 -11.36
CA HIS A 242 8.80 -17.33 -11.16
C HIS A 242 7.52 -18.12 -10.77
N ARG A 243 7.46 -19.42 -11.06
CA ARG A 243 6.27 -20.26 -10.79
C ARG A 243 6.18 -20.77 -9.35
N ASP A 244 7.25 -20.61 -8.57
CA ASP A 244 7.34 -21.15 -7.20
C ASP A 244 7.20 -20.07 -6.11
N LEU A 245 6.80 -18.84 -6.48
CA LEU A 245 6.61 -17.75 -5.52
C LEU A 245 5.16 -17.70 -5.03
N ASP A 246 4.98 -17.51 -3.72
CA ASP A 246 3.65 -17.38 -3.09
C ASP A 246 2.98 -16.03 -3.42
N MET A 247 3.77 -15.03 -3.80
CA MET A 247 3.32 -13.72 -4.24
C MET A 247 3.31 -13.64 -5.77
N ARG A 248 2.21 -13.15 -6.35
CA ARG A 248 2.11 -12.83 -7.77
C ARG A 248 2.66 -11.44 -8.03
N PHE A 249 3.63 -11.31 -8.92
CA PHE A 249 4.12 -10.00 -9.36
C PHE A 249 4.01 -9.92 -10.89
N GLY A 250 3.00 -9.20 -11.37
CA GLY A 250 2.68 -8.98 -12.77
C GLY A 250 1.46 -8.05 -12.90
N PHE A 251 1.35 -7.36 -14.03
CA PHE A 251 0.31 -6.32 -14.22
C PHE A 251 -1.02 -6.85 -14.78
N ASN A 252 -1.03 -8.09 -15.27
CA ASN A 252 -2.23 -8.77 -15.73
C ASN A 252 -3.19 -9.11 -14.58
N LEU A 253 -4.45 -9.39 -14.92
CA LEU A 253 -5.43 -9.93 -13.98
C LEU A 253 -5.02 -11.35 -13.56
N CYS A 254 -5.36 -11.74 -12.33
CA CYS A 254 -5.17 -13.12 -11.88
C CYS A 254 -6.05 -14.09 -12.68
N SER A 255 -5.67 -15.36 -12.67
CA SER A 255 -6.40 -16.45 -13.33
C SER A 255 -7.86 -16.54 -12.87
N GLU A 256 -8.09 -16.27 -11.60
CA GLU A 256 -9.38 -16.33 -10.92
C GLU A 256 -10.31 -15.20 -11.41
N GLU A 257 -9.80 -13.97 -11.51
CA GLU A 257 -10.56 -12.85 -12.10
C GLU A 257 -10.85 -13.10 -13.59
N MET A 258 -9.90 -13.65 -14.35
CA MET A 258 -10.13 -14.02 -15.75
C MET A 258 -11.20 -15.10 -15.91
N ALA A 259 -11.19 -16.12 -15.03
CA ALA A 259 -12.21 -17.16 -15.01
C ALA A 259 -13.59 -16.60 -14.61
N PHE A 260 -13.63 -15.68 -13.63
CA PHE A 260 -14.84 -14.94 -13.27
C PHE A 260 -15.40 -14.16 -14.45
N LEU A 261 -14.55 -13.40 -15.17
CA LEU A 261 -14.98 -12.61 -16.32
C LEU A 261 -15.61 -13.48 -17.42
N GLY A 262 -15.04 -14.65 -17.70
CA GLY A 262 -15.62 -15.60 -18.66
C GLY A 262 -17.02 -16.09 -18.28
N LYS A 263 -17.32 -16.18 -16.98
CA LYS A 263 -18.65 -16.54 -16.47
C LYS A 263 -19.59 -15.33 -16.44
N ARG A 264 -19.14 -14.21 -15.86
CA ARG A 264 -19.94 -12.99 -15.69
C ARG A 264 -20.39 -12.40 -17.01
N LYS A 265 -19.56 -12.45 -18.06
CA LYS A 265 -19.94 -11.97 -19.40
C LYS A 265 -21.22 -12.62 -19.93
N ARG A 266 -21.50 -13.88 -19.60
CA ARG A 266 -22.73 -14.57 -20.00
C ARG A 266 -23.97 -13.98 -19.32
N TYR A 267 -23.85 -13.65 -18.03
CA TYR A 267 -24.91 -12.96 -17.29
C TYR A 267 -25.15 -11.57 -17.88
N VAL A 268 -24.09 -10.80 -18.11
CA VAL A 268 -24.18 -9.45 -18.69
C VAL A 268 -24.79 -9.49 -20.09
N ALA A 269 -24.36 -10.41 -20.96
CA ALA A 269 -24.91 -10.58 -22.30
C ALA A 269 -26.42 -10.87 -22.28
N SER A 270 -26.84 -11.81 -21.42
CA SER A 270 -28.24 -12.18 -21.25
C SER A 270 -29.08 -11.00 -20.72
N ALA A 271 -28.57 -10.30 -19.71
CA ALA A 271 -29.23 -9.14 -19.14
C ALA A 271 -29.40 -8.00 -20.17
N LEU A 272 -28.33 -7.64 -20.88
CA LEU A 272 -28.37 -6.61 -21.93
C LEU A 272 -29.34 -6.99 -23.06
N LYS A 273 -29.38 -8.27 -23.47
CA LYS A 273 -30.35 -8.75 -24.45
C LYS A 273 -31.78 -8.54 -23.99
N ASN A 274 -32.08 -8.89 -22.74
CA ASN A 274 -33.43 -8.77 -22.19
C ASN A 274 -33.84 -7.30 -22.02
N VAL A 275 -32.93 -6.47 -21.51
CA VAL A 275 -33.14 -5.04 -21.24
C VAL A 275 -33.35 -4.24 -22.53
N PHE A 276 -32.61 -4.55 -23.59
CA PHE A 276 -32.70 -3.84 -24.88
C PHE A 276 -33.50 -4.56 -25.95
N HIS A 277 -34.12 -5.70 -25.62
CA HIS A 277 -34.87 -6.54 -26.56
C HIS A 277 -34.10 -6.83 -27.86
N LEU A 278 -32.82 -7.19 -27.73
CA LEU A 278 -31.95 -7.39 -28.88
C LEU A 278 -32.39 -8.63 -29.69
N PRO A 279 -32.36 -8.56 -31.03
CA PRO A 279 -32.82 -9.66 -31.88
C PRO A 279 -31.90 -10.89 -31.86
N HIS A 280 -30.62 -10.70 -31.51
CA HIS A 280 -29.61 -11.75 -31.48
C HIS A 280 -28.83 -11.71 -30.16
N ASP A 281 -28.22 -12.83 -29.79
CA ASP A 281 -27.32 -12.91 -28.65
C ASP A 281 -26.05 -12.08 -28.90
N LEU A 282 -25.58 -11.40 -27.86
CA LEU A 282 -24.32 -10.65 -27.90
C LEU A 282 -23.13 -11.61 -27.91
N GLN A 283 -22.17 -11.36 -28.80
CA GLN A 283 -20.88 -12.05 -28.77
C GLN A 283 -20.01 -11.54 -27.62
N ASP A 284 -19.08 -12.36 -27.12
CA ASP A 284 -18.22 -12.04 -25.96
C ASP A 284 -17.43 -10.71 -26.08
N GLN A 285 -17.14 -10.28 -27.31
CA GLN A 285 -16.44 -9.03 -27.64
C GLN A 285 -17.38 -7.82 -27.72
N GLU A 286 -18.68 -8.04 -27.92
CA GLU A 286 -19.70 -6.97 -27.95
C GLU A 286 -20.20 -6.61 -26.54
N VAL A 287 -19.99 -7.49 -25.56
CA VAL A 287 -20.42 -7.29 -24.17
C VAL A 287 -19.54 -6.20 -23.51
N PRO A 288 -20.10 -5.02 -23.19
CA PRO A 288 -19.34 -3.97 -22.51
C PRO A 288 -19.05 -4.33 -21.05
N VAL A 289 -17.90 -3.92 -20.56
CA VAL A 289 -17.55 -4.00 -19.15
C VAL A 289 -18.13 -2.78 -18.42
N VAL A 290 -19.17 -3.00 -17.62
CA VAL A 290 -19.82 -1.97 -16.82
C VAL A 290 -19.35 -2.07 -15.36
N ALA A 291 -18.93 -0.95 -14.79
CA ALA A 291 -18.46 -0.88 -13.41
C ALA A 291 -19.23 0.16 -12.60
N ILE A 292 -19.55 -0.17 -11.35
CA ILE A 292 -20.00 0.79 -10.34
C ILE A 292 -18.78 1.30 -9.57
N ILE A 293 -18.64 2.62 -9.47
CA ILE A 293 -17.67 3.29 -8.60
C ILE A 293 -18.46 4.10 -7.59
N THR A 294 -17.99 4.10 -6.35
CA THR A 294 -18.62 4.86 -5.27
C THR A 294 -17.64 5.79 -4.58
N THR A 295 -18.19 6.78 -3.88
CA THR A 295 -17.46 7.59 -2.90
C THR A 295 -17.75 7.11 -1.48
N GLY A 296 -16.87 7.42 -0.54
CA GLY A 296 -17.08 7.18 0.89
C GLY A 296 -18.01 8.21 1.54
N GLY A 297 -18.47 7.89 2.75
CA GLY A 297 -19.32 8.79 3.54
C GLY A 297 -20.05 8.13 4.72
N GLY A 298 -19.44 7.13 5.38
CA GLY A 298 -20.04 6.44 6.52
C GLY A 298 -21.43 5.85 6.24
N LEU A 299 -22.32 5.94 7.24
CA LEU A 299 -23.67 5.37 7.19
C LEU A 299 -24.53 5.91 6.04
N LYS A 300 -24.29 7.16 5.63
CA LYS A 300 -24.95 7.78 4.48
C LYS A 300 -24.61 7.03 3.20
N SER A 301 -23.32 6.83 2.95
CA SER A 301 -22.85 6.11 1.75
C SER A 301 -23.27 4.63 1.75
N MET A 302 -23.35 4.02 2.93
CA MET A 302 -23.89 2.67 3.10
C MET A 302 -25.36 2.60 2.66
N THR A 303 -26.19 3.48 3.21
CA THR A 303 -27.64 3.55 2.92
C THR A 303 -27.90 3.93 1.46
N GLY A 304 -27.17 4.92 0.95
CA GLY A 304 -27.31 5.37 -0.44
C GLY A 304 -26.93 4.30 -1.46
N LEU A 305 -25.94 3.45 -1.15
CA LEU A 305 -25.58 2.33 -2.02
C LEU A 305 -26.68 1.26 -2.06
N TYR A 306 -27.33 0.94 -0.93
CA TYR A 306 -28.49 0.05 -0.96
C TYR A 306 -29.61 0.58 -1.86
N GLY A 307 -29.95 1.87 -1.74
CA GLY A 307 -30.99 2.48 -2.56
C GLY A 307 -30.63 2.50 -4.03
N SER A 308 -29.38 2.83 -4.36
CA SER A 308 -28.90 2.84 -5.75
C SER A 308 -28.93 1.43 -6.38
N LEU A 309 -28.49 0.41 -5.64
CA LEU A 309 -28.54 -0.99 -6.11
C LEU A 309 -29.99 -1.48 -6.26
N MET A 310 -30.90 -1.07 -5.37
CA MET A 310 -32.34 -1.35 -5.51
C MET A 310 -32.90 -0.73 -6.79
N GLY A 311 -32.55 0.53 -7.09
CA GLY A 311 -32.95 1.19 -8.33
C GLY A 311 -32.44 0.43 -9.57
N LEU A 312 -31.16 0.05 -9.59
CA LEU A 312 -30.57 -0.73 -10.69
C LEU A 312 -31.22 -2.11 -10.83
N LYS A 313 -31.58 -2.76 -9.72
CA LYS A 313 -32.29 -4.04 -9.74
C LYS A 313 -33.68 -3.90 -10.33
N LYS A 314 -34.45 -2.87 -9.94
CA LYS A 314 -35.78 -2.59 -10.49
C LYS A 314 -35.76 -2.26 -11.99
N LEU A 315 -34.65 -1.72 -12.50
CA LEU A 315 -34.42 -1.50 -13.93
C LEU A 315 -33.88 -2.74 -14.67
N ASN A 316 -33.68 -3.88 -13.99
CA ASN A 316 -33.00 -5.08 -14.52
C ASN A 316 -31.56 -4.81 -15.01
N LEU A 317 -30.92 -3.76 -14.50
CA LEU A 317 -29.57 -3.34 -14.88
C LEU A 317 -28.48 -3.91 -13.97
N LEU A 318 -28.83 -4.42 -12.78
CA LEU A 318 -27.85 -4.96 -11.83
C LEU A 318 -27.04 -6.13 -12.42
N ASP A 319 -27.67 -6.98 -13.23
CA ASP A 319 -27.00 -8.09 -13.92
C ASP A 319 -26.09 -7.64 -15.08
N CYS A 320 -26.24 -6.40 -15.55
CA CYS A 320 -25.35 -5.82 -16.55
C CYS A 320 -24.01 -5.39 -15.95
N ILE A 321 -23.88 -5.33 -14.62
CA ILE A 321 -22.68 -4.84 -13.93
C ILE A 321 -21.63 -5.95 -13.82
N THR A 322 -20.40 -5.68 -14.24
CA THR A 322 -19.26 -6.61 -14.11
C THR A 322 -18.51 -6.40 -12.80
N TYR A 323 -18.29 -5.14 -12.41
CA TYR A 323 -17.54 -4.78 -11.21
C TYR A 323 -18.30 -3.81 -10.31
N ILE A 324 -18.12 -3.94 -9.00
CA ILE A 324 -18.52 -2.92 -8.03
C ILE A 324 -17.33 -2.58 -7.14
N SER A 325 -16.90 -1.33 -7.18
CA SER A 325 -15.82 -0.84 -6.32
C SER A 325 -16.33 0.09 -5.25
N GLY A 326 -15.76 -0.03 -4.05
CA GLY A 326 -16.15 0.75 -2.90
C GLY A 326 -15.00 1.10 -1.96
N LEU A 327 -15.21 2.19 -1.22
CA LEU A 327 -14.32 2.68 -0.17
C LEU A 327 -15.14 3.19 1.02
N SER A 328 -14.51 3.25 2.20
CA SER A 328 -15.15 3.75 3.42
C SER A 328 -16.53 3.09 3.68
N GLY A 329 -17.56 3.87 4.03
CA GLY A 329 -18.89 3.34 4.37
C GLY A 329 -19.58 2.48 3.30
N THR A 330 -19.23 2.59 2.01
CA THR A 330 -19.80 1.71 0.96
C THR A 330 -19.28 0.28 1.06
N THR A 331 -18.10 0.09 1.64
CA THR A 331 -17.56 -1.24 1.93
C THR A 331 -18.41 -1.99 2.95
N TRP A 332 -19.18 -1.29 3.79
CA TRP A 332 -20.09 -1.90 4.76
C TRP A 332 -21.27 -2.57 4.07
N THR A 333 -21.88 -1.91 3.09
CA THR A 333 -22.93 -2.47 2.23
C THR A 333 -22.41 -3.67 1.47
N MET A 334 -21.25 -3.53 0.80
CA MET A 334 -20.64 -4.62 0.05
C MET A 334 -20.32 -5.82 0.97
N ALA A 335 -19.65 -5.60 2.09
CA ALA A 335 -19.33 -6.70 3.01
C ALA A 335 -20.58 -7.40 3.57
N ASN A 336 -21.72 -6.71 3.73
CA ASN A 336 -22.97 -7.34 4.14
C ASN A 336 -23.60 -8.16 3.00
N LEU A 337 -23.73 -7.59 1.80
CA LEU A 337 -24.33 -8.24 0.64
C LEU A 337 -23.58 -9.51 0.24
N TYR A 338 -22.25 -9.45 0.20
CA TYR A 338 -21.41 -10.58 -0.26
C TYR A 338 -21.28 -11.73 0.76
N ARG A 339 -22.00 -11.67 1.89
CA ARG A 339 -22.24 -12.85 2.76
C ARG A 339 -23.23 -13.83 2.12
N ASP A 340 -24.08 -13.34 1.23
CA ASP A 340 -25.03 -14.16 0.49
C ASP A 340 -24.51 -14.39 -0.93
N ALA A 341 -24.20 -15.65 -1.23
CA ALA A 341 -23.66 -16.05 -2.53
C ALA A 341 -24.55 -15.66 -3.72
N TYR A 342 -25.84 -15.36 -3.52
CA TYR A 342 -26.80 -15.02 -4.57
C TYR A 342 -27.50 -13.68 -4.32
N TRP A 343 -26.88 -12.76 -3.57
CA TRP A 343 -27.52 -11.51 -3.15
C TRP A 343 -28.12 -10.70 -4.30
N SER A 344 -27.45 -10.60 -5.46
CA SER A 344 -27.97 -9.80 -6.59
C SER A 344 -29.14 -10.48 -7.31
N GLN A 345 -29.25 -11.81 -7.17
CA GLN A 345 -30.31 -12.63 -7.78
C GLN A 345 -31.57 -12.68 -6.91
N LYS A 346 -31.45 -12.40 -5.61
CA LYS A 346 -32.55 -12.33 -4.64
C LYS A 346 -33.07 -10.92 -4.46
N ASP A 347 -34.23 -10.78 -3.84
CA ASP A 347 -34.71 -9.48 -3.40
C ASP A 347 -33.78 -8.87 -2.34
N LEU A 348 -33.53 -7.56 -2.43
CA LEU A 348 -32.64 -6.84 -1.52
C LEU A 348 -33.36 -6.44 -0.22
N ASP A 349 -34.69 -6.53 -0.17
CA ASP A 349 -35.50 -6.12 0.99
C ASP A 349 -35.05 -6.75 2.31
N SER A 350 -34.66 -8.03 2.30
CA SER A 350 -34.15 -8.70 3.52
C SER A 350 -32.84 -8.09 4.01
N HIS A 351 -31.91 -7.79 3.10
CA HIS A 351 -30.61 -7.19 3.42
C HIS A 351 -30.77 -5.74 3.86
N ILE A 352 -31.66 -5.00 3.19
CA ILE A 352 -32.00 -3.61 3.54
C ILE A 352 -32.68 -3.54 4.90
N GLY A 353 -33.62 -4.45 5.21
CA GLY A 353 -34.30 -4.50 6.49
C GLY A 353 -33.35 -4.77 7.65
N GLU A 354 -32.40 -5.70 7.47
CA GLU A 354 -31.34 -5.93 8.46
C GLU A 354 -30.45 -4.69 8.58
N ALA A 355 -29.99 -4.11 7.47
CA ALA A 355 -29.17 -2.90 7.49
C ALA A 355 -29.89 -1.71 8.15
N GLN A 356 -31.21 -1.57 7.96
CA GLN A 356 -32.03 -0.54 8.61
C GLN A 356 -32.07 -0.77 10.12
N LYS A 357 -32.43 -1.98 10.56
CA LYS A 357 -32.43 -2.36 11.99
C LYS A 357 -31.08 -2.06 12.63
N GLN A 358 -29.99 -2.39 11.94
CA GLN A 358 -28.64 -2.11 12.40
C GLN A 358 -28.35 -0.61 12.39
N ALA A 359 -28.76 0.16 11.39
CA ALA A 359 -28.55 1.61 11.33
C ALA A 359 -29.32 2.39 12.43
N THR A 360 -30.48 1.90 12.87
CA THR A 360 -31.37 2.61 13.79
C THR A 360 -31.24 2.17 15.25
N LYS A 361 -30.62 1.01 15.51
CA LYS A 361 -30.40 0.51 16.88
C LYS A 361 -29.58 1.46 17.75
N CYS A 362 -29.81 1.40 19.06
CA CYS A 362 -29.04 2.15 20.05
C CYS A 362 -27.58 1.67 20.07
N LYS A 363 -26.63 2.62 20.00
CA LYS A 363 -25.19 2.32 19.95
C LYS A 363 -24.49 2.36 21.31
N MET A 364 -25.19 2.75 22.37
CA MET A 364 -24.60 2.89 23.72
C MET A 364 -24.04 1.57 24.28
N GLY A 365 -24.62 0.43 23.88
CA GLY A 365 -24.11 -0.89 24.28
C GLY A 365 -22.70 -1.19 23.78
N CYS A 366 -22.21 -0.47 22.75
CA CYS A 366 -20.84 -0.57 22.24
C CYS A 366 -19.80 -0.25 23.33
N PHE A 367 -20.16 0.60 24.29
CA PHE A 367 -19.30 1.06 25.39
C PHE A 367 -19.61 0.36 26.73
N SER A 368 -20.45 -0.67 26.72
CA SER A 368 -20.73 -1.46 27.92
C SER A 368 -19.46 -2.18 28.40
N MET A 369 -19.34 -2.40 29.72
CA MET A 369 -18.17 -3.07 30.30
C MET A 369 -17.94 -4.48 29.72
N ASP A 370 -19.01 -5.22 29.43
CA ASP A 370 -18.91 -6.55 28.83
C ASP A 370 -18.39 -6.48 27.39
N ARG A 371 -18.79 -5.47 26.61
CA ARG A 371 -18.25 -5.24 25.27
C ARG A 371 -16.80 -4.77 25.31
N MET A 372 -16.42 -3.89 26.24
CA MET A 372 -15.01 -3.49 26.40
C MET A 372 -14.11 -4.67 26.77
N LYS A 373 -14.57 -5.56 27.66
CA LYS A 373 -13.86 -6.83 27.97
C LYS A 373 -13.74 -7.72 26.74
N TYR A 374 -14.80 -7.83 25.94
CA TYR A 374 -14.78 -8.58 24.68
C TYR A 374 -13.77 -8.01 23.68
N TYR A 375 -13.73 -6.69 23.48
CA TYR A 375 -12.75 -6.06 22.59
C TYR A 375 -11.33 -6.32 23.04
N ASN A 376 -11.04 -6.13 24.33
CA ASN A 376 -9.73 -6.41 24.88
C ASN A 376 -9.31 -7.87 24.66
N LYS A 377 -10.24 -8.83 24.88
CA LYS A 377 -9.99 -10.25 24.62
C LYS A 377 -9.66 -10.50 23.14
N GLN A 378 -10.40 -9.92 22.20
CA GLN A 378 -10.14 -10.08 20.76
C GLN A 378 -8.82 -9.42 20.32
N LEU A 379 -8.46 -8.27 20.88
CA LEU A 379 -7.18 -7.62 20.59
C LEU A 379 -6.00 -8.41 21.16
N CYS A 380 -6.11 -8.94 22.39
CA CYS A 380 -5.10 -9.83 22.96
C CYS A 380 -4.91 -11.08 22.09
N GLN A 381 -6.01 -11.74 21.70
CA GLN A 381 -5.96 -12.90 20.80
C GLN A 381 -5.27 -12.56 19.48
N ARG A 382 -5.62 -11.42 18.86
CA ARG A 382 -5.02 -10.96 17.60
C ARG A 382 -3.52 -10.70 17.74
N LYS A 383 -3.10 -10.16 18.89
CA LYS A 383 -1.67 -9.96 19.21
C LYS A 383 -0.94 -11.30 19.41
N GLU A 384 -1.57 -12.28 20.06
CA GLU A 384 -1.05 -13.64 20.21
C GLU A 384 -0.91 -14.37 18.86
N GLU A 385 -1.85 -14.12 17.93
CA GLU A 385 -1.79 -14.61 16.55
C GLU A 385 -0.64 -13.97 15.73
N GLY A 386 0.03 -12.94 16.26
CA GLY A 386 1.20 -12.31 15.63
C GLY A 386 0.91 -10.99 14.92
N TYR A 387 -0.33 -10.49 14.95
CA TYR A 387 -0.67 -9.18 14.39
C TYR A 387 -0.25 -8.03 15.31
N ARG A 388 0.16 -6.91 14.72
CA ARG A 388 0.25 -5.64 15.44
C ARG A 388 -1.14 -5.05 15.59
N THR A 389 -1.51 -4.72 16.82
CA THR A 389 -2.81 -4.13 17.14
C THR A 389 -2.71 -2.62 17.29
N THR A 390 -3.60 -1.90 16.64
CA THR A 390 -3.72 -0.45 16.62
C THR A 390 -5.14 -0.03 17.04
N PHE A 391 -5.41 1.27 17.13
CA PHE A 391 -6.78 1.73 17.39
C PHE A 391 -7.73 1.38 16.22
N ILE A 392 -7.19 1.21 15.01
CA ILE A 392 -8.00 0.78 13.85
C ILE A 392 -8.56 -0.63 14.04
N ASP A 393 -7.84 -1.53 14.73
CA ASP A 393 -8.36 -2.85 15.06
C ASP A 393 -9.51 -2.80 16.05
N LEU A 394 -9.43 -1.90 17.05
CA LEU A 394 -10.55 -1.63 17.96
C LEU A 394 -11.74 -1.03 17.20
N TRP A 395 -11.48 -0.08 16.29
CA TRP A 395 -12.50 0.50 15.43
C TRP A 395 -13.20 -0.56 14.56
N GLY A 396 -12.46 -1.51 13.99
CA GLY A 396 -13.04 -2.64 13.26
C GLY A 396 -14.00 -3.48 14.11
N LEU A 397 -13.66 -3.74 15.37
CA LEU A 397 -14.56 -4.42 16.32
C LEU A 397 -15.78 -3.57 16.70
N MET A 398 -15.63 -2.25 16.77
CA MET A 398 -16.75 -1.34 16.98
C MET A 398 -17.67 -1.33 15.75
N ILE A 399 -17.14 -1.25 14.53
CA ILE A 399 -17.89 -1.38 13.28
C ILE A 399 -18.66 -2.71 13.23
N GLU A 400 -18.01 -3.82 13.62
CA GLU A 400 -18.68 -5.13 13.74
C GLU A 400 -19.92 -5.05 14.63
N TYR A 401 -19.82 -4.38 15.77
CA TYR A 401 -20.96 -4.15 16.67
C TYR A 401 -21.99 -3.18 16.07
N LEU A 402 -21.56 -2.14 15.34
CA LEU A 402 -22.47 -1.18 14.73
C LEU A 402 -23.33 -1.84 13.64
N LEU A 403 -22.74 -2.77 12.89
CA LEU A 403 -23.35 -3.41 11.71
C LEU A 403 -23.95 -4.79 11.97
N ASN A 404 -23.67 -5.42 13.11
CA ASN A 404 -24.15 -6.78 13.42
C ASN A 404 -24.58 -6.89 14.89
N ASP A 405 -25.42 -7.87 15.21
CA ASP A 405 -25.86 -8.14 16.60
C ASP A 405 -24.80 -8.91 17.42
N GLY A 406 -23.83 -9.55 16.75
CA GLY A 406 -22.83 -10.40 17.36
C GLY A 406 -21.50 -10.41 16.62
N LYS A 407 -20.66 -11.38 16.99
CA LYS A 407 -19.41 -11.66 16.28
C LYS A 407 -19.73 -12.07 14.84
N ASP A 408 -19.10 -11.43 13.89
CA ASP A 408 -19.13 -11.79 12.49
C ASP A 408 -17.85 -12.56 12.14
N PRO A 409 -17.89 -13.88 11.91
CA PRO A 409 -16.69 -14.66 11.60
C PRO A 409 -16.24 -14.51 10.14
N HIS A 410 -17.04 -13.87 9.28
CA HIS A 410 -16.81 -13.88 7.83
C HIS A 410 -15.49 -13.22 7.44
N LYS A 411 -14.92 -13.69 6.33
CA LYS A 411 -13.66 -13.22 5.78
C LYS A 411 -13.79 -12.78 4.34
N LEU A 412 -12.74 -12.14 3.81
CA LEU A 412 -12.80 -11.64 2.43
C LEU A 412 -12.67 -12.78 1.41
N SER A 413 -11.87 -13.81 1.69
CA SER A 413 -11.75 -14.96 0.77
C SER A 413 -13.05 -15.74 0.63
N GLU A 414 -13.91 -15.76 1.64
CA GLU A 414 -15.20 -16.47 1.63
C GLU A 414 -16.18 -15.85 0.63
N GLN A 415 -16.00 -14.58 0.26
CA GLN A 415 -16.81 -13.94 -0.80
C GLN A 415 -16.58 -14.54 -2.19
N GLN A 416 -15.58 -15.41 -2.38
CA GLN A 416 -15.42 -16.16 -3.62
C GLN A 416 -16.64 -17.04 -3.93
N GLU A 417 -17.39 -17.48 -2.91
CA GLU A 417 -18.65 -18.22 -3.09
C GLU A 417 -19.70 -17.37 -3.83
N ALA A 418 -19.69 -16.06 -3.63
CA ALA A 418 -20.57 -15.11 -4.33
C ALA A 418 -20.16 -14.85 -5.79
N LEU A 419 -19.08 -15.47 -6.27
CA LEU A 419 -18.50 -15.24 -7.59
C LEU A 419 -18.33 -16.53 -8.40
N CYS A 420 -18.53 -17.69 -7.78
CA CYS A 420 -18.21 -18.99 -8.36
C CYS A 420 -18.88 -19.24 -9.71
N ASP A 421 -20.09 -18.69 -9.93
CA ASP A 421 -20.85 -18.83 -11.18
C ASP A 421 -20.89 -17.53 -11.99
N GLY A 422 -20.25 -16.46 -11.52
CA GLY A 422 -20.38 -15.11 -12.10
C GLY A 422 -21.75 -14.47 -11.81
N GLN A 423 -22.45 -14.95 -10.78
CA GLN A 423 -23.81 -14.57 -10.44
C GLN A 423 -23.92 -13.17 -9.82
N ASN A 424 -22.84 -12.65 -9.21
CA ASN A 424 -22.77 -11.27 -8.74
C ASN A 424 -21.62 -10.52 -9.46
N PRO A 425 -21.62 -9.18 -9.46
CA PRO A 425 -20.44 -8.40 -9.85
C PRO A 425 -19.21 -8.75 -8.98
N LEU A 426 -17.99 -8.49 -9.44
CA LEU A 426 -16.79 -8.64 -8.59
C LEU A 426 -16.68 -7.45 -7.62
N PRO A 427 -16.60 -7.67 -6.30
CA PRO A 427 -16.38 -6.59 -5.34
C PRO A 427 -14.90 -6.23 -5.29
N ILE A 428 -14.61 -4.93 -5.40
CA ILE A 428 -13.26 -4.37 -5.26
C ILE A 428 -13.26 -3.32 -4.15
N TYR A 429 -12.52 -3.58 -3.08
CA TYR A 429 -12.35 -2.64 -1.98
C TYR A 429 -11.03 -1.89 -2.13
N VAL A 430 -11.03 -0.60 -1.74
CA VAL A 430 -9.89 0.30 -1.99
C VAL A 430 -9.36 0.89 -0.70
N SER A 431 -8.03 0.88 -0.54
CA SER A 431 -7.33 1.65 0.49
C SER A 431 -6.09 2.34 -0.09
N VAL A 432 -5.44 3.17 0.72
CA VAL A 432 -4.19 3.83 0.36
C VAL A 432 -3.12 3.45 1.37
N CYS A 433 -1.97 3.00 0.87
CA CYS A 433 -0.77 2.84 1.66
C CYS A 433 -0.08 4.20 1.87
N VAL A 434 0.31 4.47 3.10
CA VAL A 434 1.03 5.68 3.53
C VAL A 434 2.30 5.30 4.28
N ARG A 435 3.15 6.29 4.52
CA ARG A 435 4.36 6.15 5.33
C ARG A 435 4.39 7.18 6.43
N ASP A 436 4.90 6.76 7.57
CA ASP A 436 5.19 7.65 8.69
C ASP A 436 6.23 8.70 8.23
N SER A 437 6.18 9.90 8.81
CA SER A 437 7.04 11.04 8.43
C SER A 437 6.80 11.62 7.02
N TYR A 438 5.80 11.15 6.28
CA TYR A 438 5.36 11.72 5.00
C TYR A 438 3.89 12.15 5.07
N SER A 439 3.58 13.30 4.48
CA SER A 439 2.18 13.68 4.29
C SER A 439 1.52 12.75 3.27
N THR A 440 0.19 12.66 3.29
CA THR A 440 -0.53 11.89 2.25
C THR A 440 -0.19 12.42 0.86
N ASN A 441 0.01 13.72 0.68
CA ASN A 441 0.34 14.29 -0.63
C ASN A 441 1.75 13.89 -1.10
N ASP A 442 2.71 13.74 -0.20
CA ASP A 442 4.09 13.38 -0.53
C ASP A 442 4.25 11.88 -0.82
N PHE A 443 3.53 11.03 -0.09
CA PHE A 443 3.56 9.57 -0.27
C PHE A 443 2.17 8.93 -0.12
N LYS A 444 1.69 8.33 -1.21
CA LYS A 444 0.48 7.52 -1.28
C LYS A 444 0.62 6.42 -2.35
N GLU A 445 0.08 5.24 -2.07
CA GLU A 445 0.02 4.15 -3.07
C GLU A 445 -1.32 3.42 -2.99
N TRP A 446 -1.97 3.24 -4.14
CA TRP A 446 -3.28 2.56 -4.21
C TRP A 446 -3.14 1.07 -3.90
N VAL A 447 -3.97 0.59 -2.98
CA VAL A 447 -4.11 -0.82 -2.63
C VAL A 447 -5.49 -1.31 -3.03
N GLU A 448 -5.51 -2.41 -3.76
CA GLU A 448 -6.71 -3.11 -4.21
C GLU A 448 -6.94 -4.36 -3.38
N PHE A 449 -8.18 -4.62 -2.99
CA PHE A 449 -8.60 -5.84 -2.31
C PHE A 449 -9.76 -6.47 -3.08
N THR A 450 -9.61 -7.73 -3.42
CA THR A 450 -10.67 -8.56 -4.01
C THR A 450 -10.79 -9.86 -3.20
N PRO A 451 -11.83 -10.67 -3.42
CA PRO A 451 -11.90 -12.00 -2.82
C PRO A 451 -10.77 -12.93 -3.27
N TYR A 452 -10.10 -12.64 -4.40
CA TYR A 452 -9.01 -13.45 -4.96
C TYR A 452 -7.63 -13.01 -4.49
N GLU A 453 -7.34 -11.71 -4.60
CA GLU A 453 -6.03 -11.16 -4.30
C GLU A 453 -6.08 -9.74 -3.71
N VAL A 454 -5.02 -9.38 -2.99
CA VAL A 454 -4.76 -8.05 -2.42
C VAL A 454 -3.41 -7.56 -2.93
N GLY A 455 -3.31 -6.32 -3.42
CA GLY A 455 -2.04 -5.84 -3.96
C GLY A 455 -1.92 -4.35 -4.23
N LEU A 456 -0.68 -3.95 -4.52
CA LEU A 456 -0.28 -2.58 -4.84
C LEU A 456 -0.21 -2.39 -6.35
N LEU A 457 -1.07 -1.52 -6.89
CA LEU A 457 -1.24 -1.33 -8.34
C LEU A 457 0.06 -0.89 -9.03
N LYS A 458 0.80 0.01 -8.37
CA LYS A 458 2.05 0.60 -8.85
C LYS A 458 3.15 -0.42 -9.13
N TYR A 459 3.23 -1.45 -8.30
CA TYR A 459 4.27 -2.49 -8.41
C TYR A 459 3.81 -3.73 -9.17
N GLY A 460 2.50 -3.84 -9.43
CA GLY A 460 1.89 -5.05 -9.95
C GLY A 460 2.12 -6.23 -9.02
N ALA A 461 2.06 -6.02 -7.70
CA ALA A 461 2.42 -7.02 -6.70
C ALA A 461 1.22 -7.37 -5.84
N PHE A 462 0.86 -8.66 -5.82
CA PHE A 462 -0.38 -9.18 -5.26
C PHE A 462 -0.13 -10.46 -4.46
N VAL A 463 -0.81 -10.60 -3.34
CA VAL A 463 -0.88 -11.83 -2.54
C VAL A 463 -2.29 -12.37 -2.57
N ARG A 464 -2.45 -13.68 -2.38
CA ARG A 464 -3.77 -14.27 -2.14
C ARG A 464 -4.42 -13.61 -0.93
N THR A 465 -5.72 -13.39 -1.00
CA THR A 465 -6.47 -12.67 0.04
C THR A 465 -6.31 -13.29 1.43
N GLU A 466 -6.35 -14.62 1.53
CA GLU A 466 -6.16 -15.34 2.79
C GLU A 466 -4.74 -15.26 3.37
N HIS A 467 -3.77 -14.80 2.58
CA HIS A 467 -2.40 -14.57 3.02
C HIS A 467 -2.13 -13.12 3.43
N PHE A 468 -3.06 -12.19 3.19
CA PHE A 468 -2.86 -10.79 3.52
C PHE A 468 -2.63 -10.60 5.04
N GLY A 469 -1.54 -9.89 5.37
CA GLY A 469 -1.07 -9.68 6.74
C GLY A 469 -0.10 -10.76 7.27
N SER A 470 0.14 -11.83 6.51
CA SER A 470 1.22 -12.80 6.77
C SER A 470 2.60 -12.22 6.48
N GLU A 471 3.66 -12.87 6.96
CA GLU A 471 5.04 -12.39 6.78
C GLU A 471 5.67 -13.03 5.54
N PHE A 472 6.15 -12.17 4.64
CA PHE A 472 6.83 -12.55 3.41
C PHE A 472 8.27 -12.06 3.38
N PHE A 473 9.10 -12.73 2.60
CA PHE A 473 10.43 -12.25 2.24
C PHE A 473 10.77 -12.67 0.82
N MET A 474 11.13 -11.70 -0.04
CA MET A 474 11.44 -11.95 -1.45
C MET A 474 10.38 -12.82 -2.14
N GLY A 475 9.11 -12.48 -1.94
CA GLY A 475 7.97 -13.15 -2.58
C GLY A 475 7.58 -14.51 -2.02
N ARG A 476 8.27 -15.00 -0.98
CA ARG A 476 7.96 -16.28 -0.33
C ARG A 476 7.26 -16.06 1.00
N LEU A 477 6.25 -16.87 1.28
CA LEU A 477 5.52 -16.86 2.53
C LEU A 477 6.33 -17.60 3.60
N LEU A 478 6.98 -16.86 4.51
CA LEU A 478 7.80 -17.46 5.57
C LEU A 478 7.00 -17.78 6.82
N LYS A 479 5.98 -16.97 7.12
CA LYS A 479 5.09 -17.23 8.25
C LYS A 479 3.66 -16.86 7.91
N LYS A 480 2.82 -17.89 7.79
CA LYS A 480 1.39 -17.76 7.56
C LYS A 480 0.66 -17.38 8.85
N LEU A 481 -0.06 -16.25 8.81
CA LEU A 481 -0.98 -15.85 9.87
C LEU A 481 -2.42 -16.24 9.50
N PRO A 482 -3.34 -16.40 10.48
CA PRO A 482 -4.74 -16.65 10.20
C PRO A 482 -5.38 -15.45 9.49
N GLU A 483 -6.10 -15.68 8.40
CA GLU A 483 -6.80 -14.60 7.68
C GLU A 483 -7.69 -13.77 8.63
N SER A 484 -7.57 -12.45 8.50
CA SER A 484 -8.33 -11.50 9.31
C SER A 484 -9.81 -11.53 8.98
N ARG A 485 -10.66 -11.50 10.02
CA ARG A 485 -12.10 -11.25 9.87
C ARG A 485 -12.34 -9.95 9.11
N ILE A 486 -13.41 -9.92 8.31
CA ILE A 486 -13.73 -8.80 7.43
C ILE A 486 -13.92 -7.48 8.20
N CYS A 487 -14.32 -7.53 9.47
CA CYS A 487 -14.48 -6.36 10.31
C CYS A 487 -13.17 -5.57 10.53
N TYR A 488 -12.01 -6.24 10.58
CA TYR A 488 -10.72 -5.55 10.66
C TYR A 488 -10.40 -4.83 9.35
N LEU A 489 -10.78 -5.41 8.20
CA LEU A 489 -10.65 -4.75 6.90
C LEU A 489 -11.63 -3.58 6.76
N GLN A 490 -12.88 -3.72 7.21
CA GLN A 490 -13.84 -2.62 7.27
C GLN A 490 -13.33 -1.47 8.15
N GLY A 491 -12.70 -1.78 9.29
CA GLY A 491 -12.04 -0.80 10.16
C GLY A 491 -10.94 -0.02 9.42
N MET A 492 -10.13 -0.71 8.61
CA MET A 492 -9.09 -0.10 7.77
C MET A 492 -9.68 0.73 6.62
N TRP A 493 -10.62 0.16 5.86
CA TRP A 493 -11.24 0.85 4.71
C TRP A 493 -12.04 2.08 5.13
N SER A 494 -12.44 2.18 6.40
CA SER A 494 -13.19 3.29 6.99
C SER A 494 -12.47 3.95 8.19
N SER A 495 -11.13 4.02 8.13
CA SER A 495 -10.25 4.45 9.23
C SER A 495 -10.29 5.97 9.50
N ILE A 496 -11.46 6.50 9.88
CA ILE A 496 -11.72 7.94 10.09
C ILE A 496 -10.77 8.61 11.11
N PHE A 497 -10.09 7.83 11.95
CA PHE A 497 -9.10 8.29 12.94
C PHE A 497 -7.68 8.45 12.40
N SER A 498 -7.43 8.22 11.10
CA SER A 498 -6.10 8.35 10.47
C SER A 498 -5.74 9.76 10.01
N VAL A 499 -6.46 10.77 10.50
CA VAL A 499 -6.24 12.20 10.20
C VAL A 499 -4.87 12.65 10.74
N ASN A 500 -4.10 13.40 9.92
CA ASN A 500 -2.92 14.14 10.39
C ASN A 500 -3.19 15.66 10.49
N LEU A 501 -2.34 16.40 11.22
CA LEU A 501 -2.51 17.84 11.45
C LEU A 501 -2.49 18.66 10.16
N LEU A 502 -1.66 18.26 9.18
CA LEU A 502 -1.64 18.90 7.86
C LEU A 502 -2.97 18.76 7.12
N GLN A 503 -3.67 17.62 7.23
CA GLN A 503 -5.00 17.43 6.65
C GLN A 503 -6.06 18.29 7.33
N ILE A 504 -5.97 18.51 8.64
CA ILE A 504 -6.89 19.39 9.38
C ILE A 504 -6.69 20.85 8.93
N TRP A 505 -5.44 21.26 8.75
CA TRP A 505 -5.11 22.63 8.37
C TRP A 505 -5.22 22.91 6.87
N GLY A 506 -5.07 21.93 5.98
CA GLY A 506 -5.35 22.06 4.55
C GLY A 506 -6.83 22.36 4.24
N LEU A 507 -7.73 22.10 5.19
CA LEU A 507 -9.13 22.54 5.13
C LEU A 507 -9.29 24.06 5.38
N SER A 508 -8.24 24.72 5.90
CA SER A 508 -8.14 26.18 5.99
C SER A 508 -7.31 26.69 4.81
N HIS A 509 -7.89 27.55 3.98
CA HIS A 509 -7.41 27.87 2.62
C HIS A 509 -6.07 28.67 2.53
N SER A 510 -5.18 28.67 3.53
CA SER A 510 -4.05 29.63 3.55
C SER A 510 -2.73 29.22 4.23
N SER A 511 -2.29 27.95 4.17
CA SER A 511 -0.95 27.63 4.72
C SER A 511 -0.14 26.48 4.11
N GLU A 512 -0.67 25.67 3.17
CA GLU A 512 0.07 24.50 2.66
C GLU A 512 1.41 24.87 1.98
N ASP A 513 1.46 25.96 1.20
CA ASP A 513 2.68 26.37 0.50
C ASP A 513 3.80 26.84 1.44
N PHE A 514 3.41 27.43 2.59
CA PHE A 514 4.35 27.87 3.61
C PHE A 514 5.05 26.67 4.28
N TRP A 515 4.27 25.66 4.67
CA TRP A 515 4.81 24.46 5.33
C TRP A 515 5.57 23.56 4.37
N LYS A 516 5.11 23.39 3.12
CA LYS A 516 5.85 22.67 2.07
C LYS A 516 7.26 23.22 1.87
N ARG A 517 7.42 24.56 1.89
CA ARG A 517 8.70 25.24 1.73
C ARG A 517 9.67 25.09 2.93
N TRP A 518 9.15 24.81 4.13
CA TRP A 518 9.95 24.64 5.36
C TRP A 518 10.23 23.19 5.76
N THR A 519 9.50 22.23 5.18
CA THR A 519 9.54 20.81 5.58
C THR A 519 10.09 19.85 4.53
N GLN A 520 10.23 20.28 3.27
CA GLN A 520 10.88 19.48 2.22
C GLN A 520 12.41 19.59 2.28
N ASP A 521 13.09 18.48 1.98
CA ASP A 521 14.53 18.47 1.74
C ASP A 521 14.83 19.45 0.59
N ARG A 522 15.90 20.26 0.70
CA ARG A 522 16.39 21.02 -0.47
C ARG A 522 17.09 20.03 -1.40
N ILE A 523 16.48 19.78 -2.55
CA ILE A 523 17.01 18.87 -3.57
C ILE A 523 17.49 19.73 -4.72
N ASP A 524 18.79 19.76 -4.93
CA ASP A 524 19.37 20.34 -6.14
C ASP A 524 19.79 19.18 -7.07
N GLU A 525 19.28 19.21 -8.31
CA GLU A 525 19.81 18.35 -9.36
C GLU A 525 21.14 18.94 -9.80
N VAL A 526 22.21 18.15 -9.73
CA VAL A 526 23.57 18.61 -10.06
C VAL A 526 24.17 17.73 -11.14
N ASP A 527 24.88 18.38 -12.07
CA ASP A 527 25.65 17.70 -13.10
C ASP A 527 26.96 17.15 -12.53
N GLU A 528 27.30 15.91 -12.91
CA GLU A 528 28.56 15.27 -12.55
C GLU A 528 29.71 15.83 -13.37
N GLU A 529 30.87 16.03 -12.75
CA GLU A 529 32.11 16.35 -13.44
C GLU A 529 33.07 15.14 -13.38
N PRO A 530 33.50 14.57 -14.52
CA PRO A 530 33.05 14.83 -15.91
C PRO A 530 31.66 14.24 -16.22
N VAL A 531 30.95 14.83 -17.19
CA VAL A 531 29.63 14.34 -17.63
C VAL A 531 29.75 12.93 -18.24
N LEU A 532 29.15 11.94 -17.59
CA LEU A 532 29.08 10.57 -18.09
C LEU A 532 27.99 10.43 -19.20
N PRO A 533 28.14 9.49 -20.15
CA PRO A 533 27.16 9.28 -21.21
C PRO A 533 25.80 8.88 -20.63
N THR A 534 24.76 9.68 -20.90
CA THR A 534 23.43 9.49 -20.32
C THR A 534 22.68 8.34 -21.02
N ARG A 535 22.24 7.34 -20.25
CA ARG A 535 21.31 6.29 -20.73
C ARG A 535 19.86 6.61 -20.31
N PRO A 536 18.85 6.09 -21.01
CA PRO A 536 17.44 6.45 -20.77
C PRO A 536 16.91 6.11 -19.37
N HIS A 537 17.47 5.09 -18.71
CA HIS A 537 17.03 4.57 -17.40
C HIS A 537 17.81 5.13 -16.20
N GLU A 538 18.83 5.97 -16.42
CA GLU A 538 19.69 6.48 -15.35
C GLU A 538 18.98 7.57 -14.53
N LEU A 539 19.11 7.52 -13.20
CA LEU A 539 18.67 8.61 -12.34
C LEU A 539 19.73 9.71 -12.32
N ARG A 540 19.30 10.97 -12.42
CA ARG A 540 20.20 12.12 -12.24
C ARG A 540 20.81 12.10 -10.84
N THR A 541 22.08 12.50 -10.74
CA THR A 541 22.74 12.64 -9.45
C THR A 541 22.13 13.82 -8.73
N ARG A 542 21.89 13.60 -7.43
CA ARG A 542 21.19 14.56 -6.59
C ARG A 542 21.99 14.78 -5.34
N MET A 543 22.01 16.04 -4.93
CA MET A 543 22.59 16.44 -3.68
C MET A 543 21.50 17.03 -2.81
N TYR A 544 21.53 16.65 -1.53
CA TYR A 544 20.60 17.19 -0.55
C TYR A 544 21.33 17.58 0.72
N THR A 545 20.87 18.67 1.32
CA THR A 545 21.16 19.00 2.71
C THR A 545 19.93 18.59 3.51
N PRO A 546 20.01 17.58 4.39
CA PRO A 546 18.86 17.17 5.17
C PRO A 546 18.38 18.30 6.10
N PRO A 547 17.07 18.40 6.37
CA PRO A 547 16.56 19.36 7.33
C PRO A 547 17.17 19.09 8.72
N GLY A 548 17.57 20.15 9.42
CA GLY A 548 18.13 20.03 10.77
C GLY A 548 17.18 19.32 11.75
N PRO A 549 17.68 18.81 12.89
CA PRO A 549 16.92 17.98 13.83
C PRO A 549 15.57 18.58 14.29
N LEU A 550 15.49 19.90 14.40
CA LEU A 550 14.25 20.61 14.76
C LEU A 550 13.19 20.55 13.65
N SER A 551 13.59 20.65 12.39
CA SER A 551 12.67 20.59 11.25
C SER A 551 12.17 19.16 11.01
N SER A 552 13.03 18.15 11.17
CA SER A 552 12.60 16.74 11.11
C SER A 552 11.64 16.36 12.25
N ALA A 553 11.89 16.84 13.48
CA ALA A 553 10.98 16.66 14.60
C ALA A 553 9.62 17.35 14.39
N LEU A 554 9.63 18.59 13.89
CA LEU A 554 8.41 19.33 13.54
C LEU A 554 7.62 18.61 12.44
N ARG A 555 8.31 18.16 11.38
CA ARG A 555 7.70 17.36 10.30
C ARG A 555 7.10 16.08 10.84
N GLY A 556 7.82 15.39 11.73
CA GLY A 556 7.32 14.23 12.46
C GLY A 556 6.00 14.54 13.14
N ALA A 557 5.95 15.58 13.98
CA ALA A 557 4.73 15.99 14.68
C ALA A 557 3.57 16.40 13.75
N LEU A 558 3.85 17.07 12.63
CA LEU A 558 2.83 17.53 11.67
C LEU A 558 2.26 16.41 10.79
N THR A 559 3.10 15.42 10.47
CA THR A 559 2.71 14.27 9.65
C THR A 559 2.23 13.08 10.49
N ASP A 560 2.44 13.12 11.81
CA ASP A 560 1.97 12.11 12.74
C ASP A 560 0.45 11.94 12.66
N ARG A 561 0.02 10.68 12.71
CA ARG A 561 -1.37 10.28 12.60
C ARG A 561 -1.79 9.67 13.91
N PHE A 562 -2.99 10.00 14.36
CA PHE A 562 -3.52 9.45 15.61
C PHE A 562 -3.56 7.92 15.60
N SER A 563 -3.93 7.29 14.48
CA SER A 563 -3.74 5.85 14.28
C SER A 563 -3.76 5.44 12.80
N VAL A 564 -2.95 4.45 12.44
CA VAL A 564 -2.84 3.87 11.09
C VAL A 564 -2.91 2.36 11.21
N ALA A 565 -3.60 1.67 10.30
CA ALA A 565 -3.60 0.21 10.28
C ALA A 565 -2.22 -0.30 9.87
N GLN A 566 -1.64 -1.24 10.63
CA GLN A 566 -0.30 -1.76 10.39
C GLN A 566 -0.38 -3.23 10.00
N HIS A 567 0.09 -3.56 8.79
CA HIS A 567 0.12 -4.93 8.27
C HIS A 567 1.53 -5.31 7.84
N HIS A 568 1.92 -6.57 7.97
CA HIS A 568 3.21 -7.02 7.48
C HIS A 568 3.39 -6.70 6.00
N ASN A 569 4.56 -6.14 5.67
CA ASN A 569 4.87 -5.74 4.32
C ASN A 569 5.18 -6.96 3.44
N PHE A 570 4.25 -7.34 2.57
CA PHE A 570 4.45 -8.46 1.65
C PHE A 570 5.50 -8.17 0.56
N LEU A 571 5.93 -6.90 0.39
CA LEU A 571 7.06 -6.51 -0.46
C LEU A 571 8.41 -6.58 0.26
N ARG A 572 8.48 -7.05 1.52
CA ARG A 572 9.73 -7.10 2.29
C ARG A 572 10.83 -7.85 1.53
N GLY A 573 11.98 -7.21 1.42
CA GLY A 573 13.16 -7.70 0.71
C GLY A 573 13.19 -7.35 -0.78
N TYR A 574 12.07 -7.01 -1.42
CA TYR A 574 12.05 -6.68 -2.85
C TYR A 574 12.96 -5.50 -3.18
N GLN A 575 13.53 -5.55 -4.38
CA GLN A 575 14.38 -4.49 -4.92
C GLN A 575 13.75 -3.98 -6.23
N LEU A 576 14.05 -2.75 -6.61
CA LEU A 576 13.55 -2.18 -7.87
C LEU A 576 14.43 -2.65 -9.04
N HIS A 577 13.79 -2.93 -10.16
CA HIS A 577 14.45 -3.22 -11.42
C HIS A 577 15.14 -1.96 -11.95
N ASN A 578 16.29 -2.08 -12.62
CA ASN A 578 17.08 -0.93 -13.05
C ASN A 578 16.29 0.05 -13.95
N ASN A 579 15.35 -0.48 -14.74
CA ASN A 579 14.53 0.28 -15.68
C ASN A 579 13.10 0.53 -15.20
N TYR A 580 12.82 0.45 -13.89
CA TYR A 580 11.45 0.58 -13.36
C TYR A 580 10.78 1.91 -13.74
N MET A 581 11.56 2.98 -13.92
CA MET A 581 11.08 4.32 -14.31
C MET A 581 10.65 4.44 -15.78
N GLU A 582 10.94 3.44 -16.61
CA GLU A 582 10.47 3.33 -18.00
C GLU A 582 9.22 2.44 -18.10
N ASN A 583 8.91 1.69 -17.04
CA ASN A 583 7.79 0.77 -17.06
C ASN A 583 6.47 1.56 -17.05
N GLN A 584 5.67 1.41 -18.11
CA GLN A 584 4.42 2.14 -18.29
C GLN A 584 3.44 1.94 -17.12
N HIS A 585 3.41 0.74 -16.50
CA HIS A 585 2.52 0.47 -15.39
C HIS A 585 2.98 1.13 -14.10
N PHE A 586 4.29 1.19 -13.83
CA PHE A 586 4.82 1.96 -12.71
C PHE A 586 4.57 3.46 -12.90
N CYS A 587 4.90 3.98 -14.09
CA CYS A 587 4.72 5.39 -14.46
C CYS A 587 3.27 5.85 -14.36
N ARG A 588 2.30 4.96 -14.62
CA ARG A 588 0.87 5.26 -14.48
C ARG A 588 0.45 5.64 -13.06
N TRP A 589 1.16 5.13 -12.06
CA TRP A 589 0.87 5.35 -10.64
C TRP A 589 2.02 6.09 -9.93
N LYS A 590 2.88 6.74 -10.72
CA LYS A 590 4.05 7.47 -10.22
C LYS A 590 3.61 8.86 -9.76
N ASP A 591 3.27 8.95 -8.49
CA ASP A 591 2.80 10.17 -7.85
C ASP A 591 3.40 10.36 -6.44
N THR A 592 4.62 9.90 -6.18
CA THR A 592 5.24 10.15 -4.87
C THR A 592 6.65 10.74 -5.01
N VAL A 593 7.05 11.54 -4.02
CA VAL A 593 8.40 12.10 -3.97
C VAL A 593 9.47 11.00 -3.87
N LEU A 594 9.09 9.84 -3.32
CA LEU A 594 9.96 8.68 -3.15
C LEU A 594 10.13 7.86 -4.43
N ASP A 595 9.33 8.08 -5.48
CA ASP A 595 9.41 7.30 -6.72
C ASP A 595 10.75 7.43 -7.41
N SER A 596 11.40 8.57 -7.20
CA SER A 596 12.74 8.88 -7.72
C SER A 596 13.87 8.58 -6.73
N ARG A 597 13.54 7.99 -5.57
CA ARG A 597 14.46 7.66 -4.47
C ARG A 597 14.36 6.17 -4.15
N PRO A 598 14.90 5.27 -4.99
CA PRO A 598 14.66 3.82 -4.91
C PRO A 598 15.08 3.22 -3.56
N ASN A 599 16.18 3.68 -2.96
CA ASN A 599 16.63 3.23 -1.64
C ASN A 599 15.60 3.53 -0.54
N GLN A 600 15.00 4.73 -0.57
CA GLN A 600 13.96 5.12 0.38
C GLN A 600 12.64 4.43 0.04
N LEU A 601 12.29 4.31 -1.24
CA LEU A 601 11.07 3.64 -1.69
C LEU A 601 11.06 2.15 -1.32
N MET A 602 12.19 1.47 -1.41
CA MET A 602 12.32 0.06 -0.99
C MET A 602 12.91 -0.09 0.41
N GLN A 603 13.12 1.02 1.13
CA GLN A 603 13.42 0.96 2.55
C GLN A 603 12.22 0.25 3.17
N ASN A 604 12.46 -0.95 3.70
CA ASN A 604 11.41 -1.85 4.16
C ASN A 604 11.18 -1.58 5.65
N PRO A 605 10.31 -0.65 6.06
CA PRO A 605 9.69 -0.82 7.37
C PRO A 605 8.96 -2.15 7.27
N ASP A 606 9.06 -3.00 8.28
CA ASP A 606 8.48 -4.35 8.24
C ASP A 606 6.94 -4.35 8.08
N GLN A 607 6.33 -3.17 7.98
CA GLN A 607 4.90 -2.92 7.97
C GLN A 607 4.50 -1.95 6.86
N LEU A 608 3.31 -2.16 6.31
CA LEU A 608 2.56 -1.25 5.47
C LEU A 608 1.53 -0.51 6.33
N GLY A 609 1.63 0.81 6.35
CA GLY A 609 0.62 1.68 6.93
C GLY A 609 -0.53 1.87 5.95
N MET A 610 -1.75 1.49 6.31
CA MET A 610 -2.93 1.63 5.44
C MET A 610 -4.01 2.51 6.05
N ILE A 611 -4.65 3.30 5.19
CA ILE A 611 -5.73 4.22 5.57
C ILE A 611 -6.87 4.20 4.54
N ASP A 612 -8.03 4.72 4.96
CA ASP A 612 -9.18 4.99 4.09
C ASP A 612 -8.77 5.85 2.88
N ALA A 613 -9.13 5.39 1.68
CA ALA A 613 -8.85 6.10 0.43
C ALA A 613 -9.45 7.52 0.39
N GLY A 614 -10.52 7.77 1.15
CA GLY A 614 -11.15 9.08 1.30
C GLY A 614 -10.20 10.18 1.80
N PHE A 615 -9.09 9.83 2.45
CA PHE A 615 -8.06 10.77 2.87
C PHE A 615 -7.15 11.28 1.75
N PHE A 616 -7.14 10.60 0.60
CA PHE A 616 -6.44 11.04 -0.60
C PHE A 616 -7.43 11.61 -1.62
N ILE A 617 -8.19 10.74 -2.29
CA ILE A 617 -9.27 11.12 -3.20
C ILE A 617 -10.46 10.24 -2.85
N ASN A 618 -11.60 10.85 -2.54
CA ASN A 618 -12.83 10.16 -2.16
C ASN A 618 -13.51 9.48 -3.37
N THR A 619 -12.82 8.51 -3.99
CA THR A 619 -13.27 7.73 -5.14
C THR A 619 -12.63 6.33 -5.13
N SER A 620 -13.38 5.33 -5.56
CA SER A 620 -12.93 3.93 -5.65
C SER A 620 -12.50 3.55 -7.07
N SER A 621 -12.24 4.54 -7.94
CA SER A 621 -12.04 4.32 -9.37
C SER A 621 -10.66 3.78 -9.76
N ALA A 622 -9.61 3.98 -8.96
CA ALA A 622 -8.24 3.63 -9.36
C ALA A 622 -8.05 2.16 -9.79
N PRO A 623 -8.53 1.14 -9.04
CA PRO A 623 -8.50 -0.26 -9.49
C PRO A 623 -9.18 -0.52 -10.84
N LEU A 624 -10.28 0.19 -11.14
CA LEU A 624 -11.07 -0.02 -12.35
C LEU A 624 -10.45 0.64 -13.58
N LEU A 625 -9.58 1.63 -13.38
CA LEU A 625 -8.81 2.28 -14.45
C LEU A 625 -7.52 1.51 -14.79
N ARG A 626 -7.38 0.26 -14.35
CA ARG A 626 -6.34 -0.65 -14.86
C ARG A 626 -6.66 -1.00 -16.32
N PRO A 627 -5.70 -0.87 -17.26
CA PRO A 627 -5.96 -1.18 -18.67
C PRO A 627 -6.50 -2.59 -18.90
N GLN A 628 -6.12 -3.54 -18.05
CA GLN A 628 -6.48 -4.95 -18.18
C GLN A 628 -7.96 -5.24 -17.87
N ARG A 629 -8.68 -4.32 -17.22
CA ARG A 629 -10.12 -4.47 -16.96
C ARG A 629 -10.99 -3.95 -18.09
N GLU A 630 -10.43 -3.14 -19.00
CA GLU A 630 -11.11 -2.59 -20.17
C GLU A 630 -12.51 -2.03 -19.88
N VAL A 631 -12.68 -1.27 -18.80
CA VAL A 631 -13.99 -0.74 -18.40
C VAL A 631 -14.51 0.22 -19.48
N ASP A 632 -15.71 -0.05 -20.00
CA ASP A 632 -16.35 0.76 -21.04
C ASP A 632 -17.30 1.81 -20.44
N VAL A 633 -18.01 1.45 -19.36
CA VAL A 633 -18.98 2.32 -18.69
C VAL A 633 -18.73 2.33 -17.19
N ILE A 634 -18.68 3.52 -16.62
CA ILE A 634 -18.60 3.76 -15.18
C ILE A 634 -19.90 4.41 -14.73
N ILE A 635 -20.62 3.73 -13.83
CA ILE A 635 -21.70 4.32 -13.04
C ILE A 635 -21.05 4.88 -11.77
N TYR A 636 -20.84 6.19 -11.74
CA TYR A 636 -20.21 6.90 -10.63
C TYR A 636 -21.28 7.38 -9.64
N LEU A 637 -21.42 6.67 -8.52
CA LEU A 637 -22.34 6.99 -7.44
C LEU A 637 -21.64 7.86 -6.38
N SER A 638 -21.96 9.16 -6.35
CA SER A 638 -21.34 10.10 -5.40
C SER A 638 -22.24 10.38 -4.20
N TYR A 639 -21.76 10.01 -3.02
CA TYR A 639 -22.40 10.27 -1.73
C TYR A 639 -21.76 11.45 -0.97
N THR A 640 -20.91 12.22 -1.64
CA THR A 640 -20.31 13.44 -1.09
C THR A 640 -21.39 14.53 -0.94
N THR A 641 -21.43 15.19 0.22
CA THR A 641 -22.36 16.29 0.52
C THR A 641 -21.60 17.60 0.69
N GLY A 642 -22.21 18.74 0.33
CA GLY A 642 -21.57 20.05 0.33
C GLY A 642 -21.03 20.38 -1.06
N SER A 643 -19.74 20.17 -1.31
CA SER A 643 -19.17 20.27 -2.67
C SER A 643 -19.33 18.94 -3.41
N HIS A 644 -20.53 18.71 -3.95
CA HIS A 644 -20.94 17.45 -4.59
C HIS A 644 -20.02 16.99 -5.74
N THR A 645 -19.31 17.91 -6.41
CA THR A 645 -18.38 17.60 -7.50
C THR A 645 -16.92 17.47 -7.05
N SER A 646 -16.54 17.94 -5.86
CA SER A 646 -15.13 18.03 -5.43
C SER A 646 -14.35 16.73 -5.54
N SER A 647 -15.00 15.59 -5.25
CA SER A 647 -14.36 14.27 -5.31
C SER A 647 -14.07 13.87 -6.76
N LEU A 648 -15.01 14.18 -7.65
CA LEU A 648 -14.92 13.93 -9.08
C LEU A 648 -13.88 14.86 -9.73
N ASP A 649 -13.87 16.16 -9.38
CA ASP A 649 -12.92 17.14 -9.87
C ASP A 649 -11.47 16.77 -9.47
N LYS A 650 -11.26 16.35 -8.22
CA LYS A 650 -9.96 15.86 -7.73
C LYS A 650 -9.52 14.60 -8.45
N ALA A 651 -10.43 13.65 -8.69
CA ALA A 651 -10.14 12.43 -9.44
C ALA A 651 -9.71 12.75 -10.88
N CYS A 652 -10.44 13.63 -11.57
CA CYS A 652 -10.12 14.03 -12.94
C CYS A 652 -8.78 14.73 -13.05
N LYS A 653 -8.50 15.66 -12.11
CA LYS A 653 -7.20 16.34 -12.06
C LYS A 653 -6.06 15.32 -11.90
N TYR A 654 -6.21 14.40 -10.94
CA TYR A 654 -5.23 13.35 -10.70
C TYR A 654 -5.03 12.45 -11.93
N TYR A 655 -6.10 12.00 -12.58
CA TYR A 655 -6.00 11.14 -13.76
C TYR A 655 -5.39 11.85 -14.97
N SER A 656 -5.70 13.13 -15.16
CA SER A 656 -5.06 13.97 -16.18
C SER A 656 -3.55 14.10 -15.94
N GLU A 657 -3.13 14.43 -14.71
CA GLU A 657 -1.71 14.53 -14.32
C GLU A 657 -0.96 13.19 -14.53
N GLN A 658 -1.61 12.07 -14.26
CA GLN A 658 -1.06 10.72 -14.42
C GLN A 658 -1.23 10.14 -15.84
N LYS A 659 -1.81 10.89 -16.79
CA LYS A 659 -2.10 10.45 -18.16
C LYS A 659 -2.96 9.16 -18.21
N ILE A 660 -3.88 9.04 -17.27
CA ILE A 660 -4.86 7.96 -17.20
C ILE A 660 -6.10 8.40 -18.02
N PRO A 661 -6.53 7.63 -19.04
CA PRO A 661 -7.72 7.96 -19.80
C PRO A 661 -8.96 8.04 -18.90
N PHE A 662 -9.56 9.23 -18.84
CA PHE A 662 -10.77 9.54 -18.11
C PHE A 662 -11.44 10.76 -18.79
N PRO A 663 -12.77 10.80 -18.90
CA PRO A 663 -13.42 11.86 -19.68
C PRO A 663 -13.25 13.23 -19.01
N THR A 664 -13.19 14.25 -19.86
CA THR A 664 -13.15 15.65 -19.44
C THR A 664 -14.49 16.03 -18.82
N ILE A 665 -14.43 16.63 -17.64
CA ILE A 665 -15.63 16.99 -16.88
C ILE A 665 -15.83 18.49 -16.97
N SER A 666 -16.85 18.87 -17.73
CA SER A 666 -17.31 20.25 -17.88
C SER A 666 -18.74 20.37 -17.38
N LEU A 667 -18.90 20.87 -16.16
CA LEU A 667 -20.18 21.31 -15.62
C LEU A 667 -20.28 22.83 -15.75
N THR A 668 -21.43 23.33 -16.20
CA THR A 668 -21.66 24.78 -16.29
C THR A 668 -21.71 25.41 -14.90
N ASP A 669 -21.53 26.73 -14.81
CA ASP A 669 -21.68 27.43 -13.52
C ASP A 669 -23.11 27.34 -12.97
N GLU A 670 -24.09 27.12 -13.85
CA GLU A 670 -25.49 26.86 -13.47
C GLU A 670 -25.64 25.45 -12.88
N ASP A 671 -25.06 24.43 -13.51
CA ASP A 671 -25.03 23.05 -12.98
C ASP A 671 -24.39 23.00 -11.60
N LYS A 672 -23.28 23.73 -11.40
CA LYS A 672 -22.59 23.77 -10.09
C LYS A 672 -23.44 24.41 -9.00
N LYS A 673 -24.35 25.31 -9.35
CA LYS A 673 -25.29 25.92 -8.40
C LYS A 673 -26.48 25.00 -8.13
N ASN A 674 -27.01 24.36 -9.17
CA ASN A 674 -28.22 23.53 -9.14
C ASN A 674 -27.96 22.19 -9.82
N LEU A 675 -27.27 21.30 -9.12
CA LEU A 675 -26.92 19.98 -9.65
C LEU A 675 -28.16 19.12 -9.89
N LYS A 676 -28.17 18.46 -11.05
CA LYS A 676 -29.16 17.46 -11.45
C LYS A 676 -28.78 16.07 -10.98
N GLU A 677 -29.74 15.17 -11.02
CA GLU A 677 -29.57 13.80 -10.52
C GLU A 677 -28.61 12.96 -11.36
N CYS A 678 -28.39 13.28 -12.65
CA CYS A 678 -27.54 12.52 -13.55
C CYS A 678 -26.85 13.38 -14.62
N TYR A 679 -25.59 13.05 -14.88
CA TYR A 679 -24.78 13.63 -15.96
C TYR A 679 -24.04 12.52 -16.71
N ILE A 680 -23.85 12.67 -18.02
CA ILE A 680 -23.03 11.75 -18.84
C ILE A 680 -21.81 12.51 -19.36
N PHE A 681 -20.63 11.98 -19.08
CA PHE A 681 -19.36 12.46 -19.61
C PHE A 681 -18.75 11.41 -20.53
N GLN A 682 -18.33 11.83 -21.71
CA GLN A 682 -17.69 10.95 -22.68
C GLN A 682 -16.75 11.75 -23.59
N ASP A 683 -15.57 11.19 -23.84
CA ASP A 683 -14.63 11.68 -24.84
C ASP A 683 -14.41 10.57 -25.87
N SER A 684 -15.09 10.66 -27.00
CA SER A 684 -15.02 9.64 -28.07
C SER A 684 -13.65 9.59 -28.76
N ASP A 685 -12.89 10.69 -28.69
CA ASP A 685 -11.59 10.84 -29.38
C ASP A 685 -10.42 10.21 -28.60
N LEU A 686 -10.62 9.82 -27.33
CA LEU A 686 -9.61 9.24 -26.46
C LEU A 686 -9.75 7.71 -26.40
N PRO A 687 -8.82 6.93 -27.03
CA PRO A 687 -8.89 5.48 -26.99
C PRO A 687 -8.81 4.92 -25.57
N GLY A 688 -9.72 4.02 -25.22
CA GLY A 688 -9.78 3.40 -23.90
C GLY A 688 -10.37 4.30 -22.80
N CYS A 689 -10.93 5.46 -23.14
CA CYS A 689 -11.67 6.30 -22.21
C CYS A 689 -13.08 5.72 -21.95
N PRO A 690 -13.47 5.50 -20.68
CA PRO A 690 -14.82 5.04 -20.34
C PRO A 690 -15.86 6.14 -20.52
N ILE A 691 -17.12 5.76 -20.74
CA ILE A 691 -18.28 6.63 -20.56
C ILE A 691 -18.56 6.72 -19.06
N VAL A 692 -18.66 7.91 -18.50
CA VAL A 692 -18.93 8.12 -17.07
C VAL A 692 -20.35 8.66 -16.89
N ILE A 693 -21.21 7.87 -16.26
CA ILE A 693 -22.53 8.27 -15.79
C ILE A 693 -22.37 8.73 -14.34
N PHE A 694 -22.40 10.04 -14.10
CA PHE A 694 -22.24 10.64 -12.79
C PHE A 694 -23.59 10.90 -12.12
N LEU A 695 -23.82 10.24 -10.99
CA LEU A 695 -25.04 10.38 -10.17
C LEU A 695 -24.66 10.98 -8.81
N PRO A 696 -24.75 12.31 -8.65
CA PRO A 696 -24.57 12.95 -7.36
C PRO A 696 -25.74 12.69 -6.41
N LEU A 697 -25.46 12.60 -5.11
CA LEU A 697 -26.49 12.56 -4.07
C LEU A 697 -27.10 13.96 -3.90
N VAL A 698 -28.09 14.26 -4.73
CA VAL A 698 -28.88 15.48 -4.69
C VAL A 698 -30.36 15.17 -4.50
N ASN A 699 -31.05 16.07 -3.81
CA ASN A 699 -32.50 16.03 -3.66
C ASN A 699 -33.09 17.13 -4.55
N ASP A 700 -33.14 16.91 -5.87
CA ASP A 700 -33.71 17.87 -6.83
C ASP A 700 -35.21 17.55 -7.04
N THR A 701 -35.55 16.72 -8.03
CA THR A 701 -36.96 16.44 -8.34
C THR A 701 -37.66 15.55 -7.29
N PHE A 702 -36.93 14.76 -6.50
CA PHE A 702 -37.52 13.90 -5.46
C PHE A 702 -38.32 14.65 -4.38
N GLN A 703 -38.03 15.94 -4.20
CA GLN A 703 -38.80 16.81 -3.29
C GLN A 703 -40.28 16.90 -3.69
N GLU A 704 -40.54 16.90 -4.99
CA GLU A 704 -41.89 17.05 -5.56
C GLU A 704 -42.49 15.72 -6.04
N TYR A 705 -41.66 14.74 -6.37
CA TYR A 705 -42.06 13.47 -6.96
C TYR A 705 -41.72 12.29 -6.05
N LYS A 706 -42.64 11.31 -5.95
CA LYS A 706 -42.41 10.07 -5.17
C LYS A 706 -41.91 8.91 -6.00
N ALA A 707 -42.16 8.96 -7.31
CA ALA A 707 -41.68 8.04 -8.32
C ALA A 707 -41.54 8.81 -9.65
N PRO A 708 -40.77 8.32 -10.63
CA PRO A 708 -40.60 9.00 -11.91
C PRO A 708 -41.96 9.35 -12.54
N GLY A 709 -42.21 10.65 -12.78
CA GLY A 709 -43.46 11.17 -13.32
C GLY A 709 -44.66 11.20 -12.36
N VAL A 710 -44.53 10.76 -11.10
CA VAL A 710 -45.62 10.73 -10.11
C VAL A 710 -45.40 11.78 -9.02
N LYS A 711 -46.18 12.86 -9.07
CA LYS A 711 -46.14 13.94 -8.06
C LYS A 711 -46.65 13.49 -6.69
N ARG A 712 -46.07 14.05 -5.63
CA ARG A 712 -46.52 13.90 -4.25
C ARG A 712 -47.81 14.70 -4.03
N CYS A 713 -48.70 14.18 -3.19
CA CYS A 713 -49.81 14.99 -2.66
C CYS A 713 -49.35 15.78 -1.42
N CYS A 714 -50.16 16.75 -0.98
CA CYS A 714 -49.79 17.63 0.14
C CYS A 714 -49.40 16.89 1.43
N SER A 715 -49.99 15.72 1.71
CA SER A 715 -49.65 14.90 2.89
C SER A 715 -48.36 14.08 2.74
N GLU A 716 -47.82 13.95 1.52
CA GLU A 716 -46.61 13.16 1.22
C GLU A 716 -45.37 14.06 1.01
N MET A 717 -45.51 15.39 1.12
CA MET A 717 -44.42 16.34 0.86
C MET A 717 -43.26 16.19 1.84
N GLU A 718 -43.54 15.91 3.11
CA GLU A 718 -42.52 15.72 4.15
C GLU A 718 -41.57 14.55 3.86
N ASP A 719 -42.05 13.52 3.15
CA ASP A 719 -41.27 12.36 2.72
C ASP A 719 -40.23 12.70 1.63
N GLY A 720 -40.43 13.80 0.90
CA GLY A 720 -39.49 14.31 -0.10
C GLY A 720 -38.47 15.30 0.46
N GLN A 721 -38.63 15.72 1.73
CA GLN A 721 -37.75 16.70 2.35
C GLN A 721 -36.57 16.02 3.04
N LEU A 722 -35.37 16.23 2.49
CA LEU A 722 -34.10 15.77 3.06
C LEU A 722 -33.12 16.94 3.16
N ASP A 723 -32.60 17.15 4.36
CA ASP A 723 -31.51 18.08 4.59
C ASP A 723 -30.17 17.37 4.40
N LEU A 724 -29.57 17.53 3.22
CA LEU A 724 -28.27 16.96 2.86
C LEU A 724 -27.09 17.91 3.08
N THR A 725 -27.35 19.20 3.33
CA THR A 725 -26.35 20.27 3.22
C THR A 725 -26.12 21.05 4.50
N SER A 726 -27.08 21.09 5.43
CA SER A 726 -26.90 21.89 6.66
C SER A 726 -25.85 21.29 7.60
N SER A 727 -25.31 22.14 8.47
CA SER A 727 -24.40 21.73 9.55
C SER A 727 -25.04 20.77 10.56
N CYS A 728 -26.37 20.75 10.65
CA CYS A 728 -27.13 19.89 11.56
C CYS A 728 -27.78 18.70 10.83
N SER A 729 -27.39 18.45 9.57
CA SER A 729 -27.92 17.35 8.78
C SER A 729 -27.75 16.01 9.51
N PRO A 730 -28.80 15.17 9.55
CA PRO A 730 -28.68 13.84 10.14
C PRO A 730 -27.73 12.92 9.34
N TYR A 731 -27.41 13.30 8.10
CA TYR A 731 -26.59 12.53 7.16
C TYR A 731 -25.10 12.95 7.17
N CYS A 732 -24.64 13.56 8.27
CA CYS A 732 -23.22 13.91 8.43
C CYS A 732 -22.34 12.65 8.47
N MET A 733 -21.07 12.79 8.05
CA MET A 733 -20.11 11.67 7.96
C MET A 733 -19.92 10.93 9.29
N PHE A 734 -19.98 11.66 10.41
CA PHE A 734 -19.78 11.13 11.75
C PHE A 734 -21.06 10.54 12.37
N SER A 735 -22.18 10.58 11.65
CA SER A 735 -23.44 10.00 12.13
C SER A 735 -23.35 8.48 12.12
N VAL A 736 -23.45 7.90 13.32
CA VAL A 736 -23.40 6.45 13.53
C VAL A 736 -24.78 5.84 13.79
N ARG A 737 -25.84 6.65 13.76
CA ARG A 737 -27.23 6.22 14.00
C ARG A 737 -28.22 7.10 13.25
N TYR A 738 -29.19 6.47 12.59
CA TYR A 738 -30.35 7.15 11.99
C TYR A 738 -31.63 6.85 12.75
N THR A 739 -32.66 7.66 12.50
CA THR A 739 -34.05 7.26 12.73
C THR A 739 -34.52 6.39 11.56
N ASP A 740 -35.54 5.56 11.76
CA ASP A 740 -36.13 4.76 10.68
C ASP A 740 -36.61 5.64 9.52
N GLU A 741 -37.16 6.80 9.85
CA GLU A 741 -37.60 7.78 8.87
C GLU A 741 -36.44 8.32 8.02
N ASN A 742 -35.35 8.78 8.65
CA ASN A 742 -34.18 9.31 7.92
C ASN A 742 -33.50 8.23 7.07
N TYR A 743 -33.43 6.99 7.58
CA TYR A 743 -32.91 5.87 6.80
C TYR A 743 -33.75 5.63 5.54
N ARG A 744 -35.08 5.52 5.69
CA ARG A 744 -36.01 5.30 4.57
C ARG A 744 -35.98 6.45 3.57
N LYS A 745 -35.96 7.70 4.02
CA LYS A 745 -35.89 8.87 3.14
C LYS A 745 -34.64 8.83 2.26
N LEU A 746 -33.46 8.58 2.85
CA LEU A 746 -32.21 8.50 2.09
C LEU A 746 -32.15 7.30 1.14
N LEU A 747 -32.66 6.15 1.57
CA LEU A 747 -32.79 4.96 0.75
C LEU A 747 -33.65 5.25 -0.49
N ASN A 748 -34.84 5.81 -0.27
CA ASN A 748 -35.81 6.12 -1.33
C ASN A 748 -35.31 7.21 -2.28
N LEU A 749 -34.62 8.24 -1.77
CA LEU A 749 -33.99 9.26 -2.60
C LEU A 749 -32.97 8.62 -3.56
N SER A 750 -32.10 7.76 -3.02
CA SER A 750 -31.03 7.14 -3.82
C SER A 750 -31.60 6.17 -4.86
N GLU A 751 -32.65 5.43 -4.50
CA GLU A 751 -33.42 4.60 -5.44
C GLU A 751 -34.06 5.45 -6.54
N TYR A 752 -34.78 6.50 -6.16
CA TYR A 752 -35.48 7.39 -7.08
C TYR A 752 -34.51 8.02 -8.09
N ASN A 753 -33.35 8.51 -7.65
CA ASN A 753 -32.39 9.15 -8.54
C ASN A 753 -31.92 8.19 -9.66
N ILE A 754 -31.78 6.89 -9.38
CA ILE A 754 -31.48 5.89 -10.41
C ILE A 754 -32.69 5.71 -11.35
N LEU A 755 -33.88 5.48 -10.78
CA LEU A 755 -35.09 5.21 -11.57
C LEU A 755 -35.46 6.37 -12.50
N ASN A 756 -35.36 7.60 -11.99
CA ASN A 756 -35.71 8.82 -12.72
C ASN A 756 -34.77 9.08 -13.90
N ASN A 757 -33.55 8.53 -13.87
CA ASN A 757 -32.53 8.71 -14.91
C ASN A 757 -32.26 7.43 -15.71
N SER A 758 -33.19 6.49 -15.69
CA SER A 758 -33.10 5.21 -16.40
C SER A 758 -32.77 5.37 -17.89
N GLN A 759 -33.41 6.33 -18.58
CA GLN A 759 -33.16 6.58 -20.00
C GLN A 759 -31.69 6.95 -20.28
N MET A 760 -31.12 7.87 -19.50
CA MET A 760 -29.72 8.30 -19.65
C MET A 760 -28.75 7.14 -19.41
N ILE A 761 -29.00 6.31 -18.39
CA ILE A 761 -28.19 5.12 -18.11
C ILE A 761 -28.26 4.14 -19.29
N MET A 762 -29.45 3.92 -19.82
CA MET A 762 -29.69 3.02 -20.96
C MET A 762 -29.00 3.51 -22.25
N GLU A 763 -29.05 4.82 -22.54
CA GLU A 763 -28.38 5.43 -23.70
C GLU A 763 -26.86 5.26 -23.65
N ALA A 764 -26.25 5.43 -22.47
CA ALA A 764 -24.81 5.23 -22.28
C ALA A 764 -24.40 3.75 -22.49
N LEU A 765 -25.20 2.80 -22.00
CA LEU A 765 -24.96 1.37 -22.21
C LEU A 765 -25.08 0.98 -23.70
N GLN A 766 -26.09 1.49 -24.41
CA GLN A 766 -26.22 1.29 -25.86
C GLN A 766 -25.02 1.86 -26.61
N THR A 767 -24.57 3.07 -26.24
CA THR A 767 -23.40 3.70 -26.83
C THR A 767 -22.14 2.85 -26.63
N ALA A 768 -21.94 2.28 -25.44
CA ALA A 768 -20.82 1.38 -25.17
C ALA A 768 -20.85 0.10 -26.03
N MET A 769 -22.02 -0.52 -26.19
CA MET A 769 -22.18 -1.67 -27.08
C MET A 769 -21.87 -1.30 -28.54
N GLN A 770 -22.29 -0.12 -29.01
CA GLN A 770 -21.96 0.38 -30.34
C GLN A 770 -20.46 0.60 -30.51
N ARG A 771 -19.77 1.18 -29.51
CA ARG A 771 -18.31 1.36 -29.53
C ARG A 771 -17.56 0.03 -29.62
N ARG A 772 -18.00 -1.00 -28.88
CA ARG A 772 -17.41 -2.35 -28.95
C ARG A 772 -17.60 -2.97 -30.33
N ARG A 773 -18.77 -2.82 -30.97
CA ARG A 773 -19.04 -3.27 -32.35
C ARG A 773 -18.17 -2.56 -33.38
N GLN A 774 -18.01 -1.25 -33.27
CA GLN A 774 -17.20 -0.47 -34.22
C GLN A 774 -15.72 -0.84 -34.17
N LYS A 775 -15.18 -1.22 -33.01
CA LYS A 775 -13.79 -1.71 -32.90
C LYS A 775 -13.55 -3.04 -33.64
N MET A 776 -14.61 -3.74 -34.06
CA MET A 776 -14.51 -5.00 -34.83
C MET A 776 -14.50 -4.79 -36.34
N CYS A 777 -15.02 -3.65 -36.83
CA CYS A 777 -15.01 -3.28 -38.25
C CYS A 777 -13.72 -2.53 -38.57
#